data_AF-A0A6A6A7C2-F1
#
_entry.id   AF-A0A6A6A7C2-F1
#
_cell.length_a   1.000
_cell.length_b   1.000
_cell.length_c   1.000
_cell.angle_alpha   90.00
_cell.angle_beta   90.00
_cell.angle_gamma   90.00
#
_symmetry.space_group_name_H-M   'P 1'
#
loop_
_entity.id
_entity.type
_entity.pdbx_description
1 polymer ?
#
loop_
_entity_poly.entity_id
_entity_poly.type
_entity_poly.pdbx_seq_one_letter_code
_entity_poly.pdbx_strand_id
1 'polypeptide(L)'
;MKPLVCLSLFLTAVSSLKFHDSPRGLQDTQIRNETTANIATRIRLNPAKIRDSGDKDFLTWTVPNAASTKLTVKDTSLSLSLSVASGKLGGNYNKAVYTRIGISTENDNGDNVGGAAITLTIQGLSTGEHSLLTWHNAWDALKETASVNVTVNGGNSVSGIAQSVRVDNIWEAAASFVTFSAVEGQAIEIVFAPDSSGDGRVFLNGFQIDSPNVEDQISFPEPAHQNERIEVSGDGEKSVRASWKAAQARDAVYNVYLGTSPTTLKTVATSLSETSTTLQGLNSMDSFYWRVDVITNNKTSIGRTWTFRVAQLAFPEAEGYGRYARGGRGGQVIHVTSLEDSEAEGTLRYALTIANGPRIVVFDVGGVITTKSRMTVQGQYITVAGQTAPGKGIVVQGYPLGLSGATDVIFRHLRVFPGKVSNQTIDGMGMQGSNFCIFDRCSMGWTIDETFSSRDAHNITLQRSMISEPLNIAGHKNYPVGTQHGYAASIGGEVGSFHHNLIAHAEGRSWSMAGGVDDEARFAGMLDIRNNVVYNFGDRVTDGGAHQAQFVSNLYKKGPASTRTYAFRAQYEDDMPGTQQYFCEGNAMPGVFSEDSEQYVSDGTGKSSNVACWADVTIGNVTYQKFVPEPWFESHVETQSATEAYKRVLSDSGASQPVQDDHDKRIVHETLNGNTTYTGSVGKKHGIIDNPADVGGLEDFPSVSRPSSWDADGDGIADWWDGSTGGDGYTSIEGYLNFMADPHSFVAPSTSVEIDLGVLAAGFVKPSFSIDGATKGSVKVSGGIATYTAMQTGVDRLTISIEDETGSKWTRIVGVAIFEGANDI
;
A
#
# COMPACT_ATOMS: atom_id res chain seq x y z
N MET A 1 -6.51 57.15 -16.79
CA MET A 1 -7.47 57.75 -15.84
C MET A 1 -8.83 57.07 -16.04
N LYS A 2 -9.27 56.28 -15.05
CA LYS A 2 -10.66 55.77 -14.91
C LYS A 2 -11.57 56.92 -14.40
N PRO A 3 -12.92 56.92 -14.56
CA PRO A 3 -13.86 56.03 -13.82
C PRO A 3 -15.12 55.61 -14.64
N LEU A 4 -15.74 54.42 -14.50
CA LEU A 4 -16.65 53.87 -13.47
C LEU A 4 -17.80 54.80 -12.98
N VAL A 5 -19.07 54.35 -13.07
CA VAL A 5 -19.95 54.01 -11.91
C VAL A 5 -21.38 53.58 -12.36
N CYS A 6 -21.86 52.59 -11.59
CA CYS A 6 -23.13 51.86 -11.41
C CYS A 6 -24.51 52.37 -11.87
N LEU A 7 -25.40 51.38 -12.06
CA LEU A 7 -26.86 51.45 -12.17
C LEU A 7 -27.54 50.65 -11.04
N SER A 8 -28.78 51.02 -10.69
CA SER A 8 -29.58 50.60 -9.52
C SER A 8 -30.86 49.81 -9.87
N LEU A 9 -31.21 48.87 -8.96
CA LEU A 9 -32.55 48.41 -8.46
C LEU A 9 -33.65 47.77 -9.36
N PHE A 10 -34.17 46.59 -8.94
CA PHE A 10 -35.53 46.28 -8.36
C PHE A 10 -35.73 44.72 -8.25
N LEU A 11 -35.80 44.09 -7.05
CA LEU A 11 -36.98 43.56 -6.26
C LEU A 11 -37.98 42.68 -7.07
N THR A 12 -38.42 41.45 -6.70
CA THR A 12 -39.00 40.83 -5.45
C THR A 12 -39.04 39.28 -5.57
N ALA A 13 -38.64 38.47 -4.56
CA ALA A 13 -39.43 37.73 -3.52
C ALA A 13 -40.28 36.51 -4.04
N VAL A 14 -40.43 35.30 -3.46
CA VAL A 14 -40.56 34.70 -2.09
C VAL A 14 -40.34 33.15 -2.27
N SER A 15 -39.71 32.34 -1.39
CA SER A 15 -40.33 31.70 -0.21
C SER A 15 -39.34 30.87 0.64
N SER A 16 -39.49 31.03 1.96
CA SER A 16 -38.78 30.41 3.08
C SER A 16 -39.45 29.15 3.64
N LEU A 17 -38.67 28.20 4.16
CA LEU A 17 -39.11 27.23 5.19
C LEU A 17 -38.05 27.13 6.30
N LYS A 18 -38.55 27.12 7.54
CA LYS A 18 -37.86 27.36 8.81
C LYS A 18 -37.21 26.09 9.38
N PHE A 19 -36.08 26.24 10.06
CA PHE A 19 -35.68 25.33 11.15
C PHE A 19 -35.51 26.12 12.47
N HIS A 20 -35.83 25.43 13.55
CA HIS A 20 -36.11 25.89 14.91
C HIS A 20 -34.91 26.51 15.64
N ASP A 21 -35.19 27.57 16.40
CA ASP A 21 -34.41 28.03 17.55
C ASP A 21 -34.70 27.16 18.79
N SER A 22 -33.66 26.89 19.58
CA SER A 22 -33.79 26.78 21.04
C SER A 22 -32.47 27.16 21.74
N PRO A 23 -32.52 27.92 22.86
CA PRO A 23 -31.36 28.61 23.43
C PRO A 23 -30.76 27.84 24.61
N ARG A 24 -29.43 27.75 24.69
CA ARG A 24 -28.70 27.56 25.96
C ARG A 24 -27.37 28.31 25.91
N GLY A 25 -27.26 29.31 26.79
CA GLY A 25 -26.00 29.99 27.05
C GLY A 25 -25.04 29.06 27.78
N LEU A 26 -23.81 29.02 27.27
CA LEU A 26 -22.59 28.67 28.01
C LEU A 26 -21.51 29.66 27.57
N GLN A 27 -20.71 30.06 28.53
CA GLN A 27 -19.82 31.21 28.51
C GLN A 27 -18.83 31.18 27.34
N ASP A 28 -18.69 32.35 26.74
CA ASP A 28 -17.72 32.73 25.71
C ASP A 28 -16.28 32.58 26.26
N THR A 29 -15.69 31.40 26.13
CA THR A 29 -14.24 31.20 26.28
C THR A 29 -13.58 31.59 24.96
N GLN A 30 -12.91 32.75 24.98
CA GLN A 30 -12.16 33.31 23.87
C GLN A 30 -11.40 32.24 23.07
N ILE A 31 -11.85 32.00 21.85
CA ILE A 31 -11.11 31.25 20.83
C ILE A 31 -9.91 32.10 20.44
N ARG A 32 -8.75 31.84 21.06
CA ARG A 32 -7.48 32.38 20.59
C ARG A 32 -7.02 31.57 19.38
N ASN A 33 -7.15 32.15 18.19
CA ASN A 33 -6.36 31.72 17.05
C ASN A 33 -4.89 32.07 17.34
N GLU A 34 -4.07 31.07 17.66
CA GLU A 34 -2.61 31.26 17.74
C GLU A 34 -2.06 31.45 16.33
N THR A 35 -1.77 32.70 15.97
CA THR A 35 -0.98 33.04 14.77
C THR A 35 0.47 32.57 14.94
N THR A 36 0.88 31.66 14.05
CA THR A 36 2.26 31.30 13.66
C THR A 36 3.28 31.29 14.79
N ALA A 37 3.34 30.18 15.54
CA ALA A 37 4.53 29.81 16.29
C ALA A 37 5.73 29.74 15.32
N ASN A 38 6.88 30.32 15.72
CA ASN A 38 8.15 30.12 15.02
C ASN A 38 8.35 28.63 14.80
N ILE A 39 8.31 28.18 13.54
CA ILE A 39 8.53 26.77 13.22
C ILE A 39 10.00 26.50 13.50
N ALA A 40 10.27 25.66 14.50
CA ALA A 40 11.63 25.23 14.81
C ALA A 40 12.34 24.71 13.55
N THR A 41 13.56 25.18 13.31
CA THR A 41 14.35 24.69 12.17
C THR A 41 14.97 23.35 12.54
N ARG A 42 14.53 22.27 11.89
CA ARG A 42 14.98 20.89 12.14
C ARG A 42 15.90 20.41 11.04
N ILE A 43 17.10 19.96 11.40
CA ILE A 43 18.13 19.57 10.44
C ILE A 43 18.65 18.17 10.74
N ARG A 44 18.67 17.33 9.70
CA ARG A 44 19.37 16.04 9.70
C ARG A 44 20.72 16.19 9.04
N LEU A 45 21.76 15.59 9.61
CA LEU A 45 23.08 15.51 8.99
C LEU A 45 23.21 14.18 8.24
N ASN A 46 23.27 14.25 6.92
CA ASN A 46 23.34 13.07 6.05
C ASN A 46 24.70 13.03 5.34
N PRO A 47 25.57 12.05 5.61
CA PRO A 47 26.84 11.93 4.90
C PRO A 47 26.62 11.73 3.40
N ALA A 48 27.42 12.38 2.55
CA ALA A 48 27.23 12.38 1.10
C ALA A 48 27.28 10.98 0.45
N LYS A 49 27.94 10.01 1.10
CA LYS A 49 28.01 8.61 0.64
C LYS A 49 26.77 7.78 0.99
N ILE A 50 25.85 8.32 1.79
CA ILE A 50 24.65 7.62 2.25
C ILE A 50 23.43 8.17 1.52
N ARG A 51 22.61 7.28 0.96
CA ARG A 51 21.35 7.64 0.30
C ARG A 51 20.43 8.33 1.31
N ASP A 52 19.87 9.46 0.91
CA ASP A 52 18.86 10.14 1.73
C ASP A 52 17.63 9.25 1.93
N SER A 53 17.17 9.10 3.17
CA SER A 53 15.92 8.40 3.49
C SER A 53 14.66 9.12 2.98
N GLY A 54 14.77 10.39 2.57
CA GLY A 54 13.65 11.16 2.02
C GLY A 54 12.64 11.65 3.07
N ASP A 55 13.01 11.62 4.35
CA ASP A 55 12.22 12.17 5.46
C ASP A 55 11.98 13.68 5.26
N LYS A 56 10.71 14.08 5.22
CA LYS A 56 10.29 15.46 4.96
C LYS A 56 10.14 16.30 6.24
N ASP A 57 10.23 15.69 7.43
CA ASP A 57 10.14 16.40 8.71
C ASP A 57 11.42 17.19 9.04
N PHE A 58 12.51 16.88 8.34
CA PHE A 58 13.82 17.47 8.53
C PHE A 58 14.34 18.03 7.20
N LEU A 59 14.99 19.19 7.29
CA LEU A 59 15.86 19.63 6.22
C LEU A 59 17.12 18.74 6.21
N THR A 60 17.35 18.03 5.12
CA THR A 60 18.55 17.20 4.94
C THR A 60 19.76 18.06 4.57
N TRP A 61 20.78 18.08 5.42
CA TRP A 61 22.11 18.62 5.08
C TRP A 61 23.01 17.50 4.58
N THR A 62 23.26 17.47 3.27
CA THR A 62 24.28 16.57 2.70
C THR A 62 25.69 17.03 3.08
N VAL A 63 26.35 16.27 3.94
CA VAL A 63 27.70 16.59 4.45
C VAL A 63 28.76 15.86 3.63
N PRO A 64 29.63 16.56 2.88
CA PRO A 64 30.71 15.95 2.12
C PRO A 64 31.86 15.49 3.02
N ASN A 65 32.73 14.62 2.49
CA ASN A 65 33.98 14.27 3.16
C ASN A 65 34.99 15.42 3.02
N ALA A 66 34.93 16.40 3.93
CA ALA A 66 35.74 17.62 3.88
C ALA A 66 35.96 18.23 5.26
N ALA A 67 36.98 19.08 5.41
CA ALA A 67 37.28 19.77 6.68
C ALA A 67 36.17 20.74 7.13
N SER A 68 35.36 21.23 6.19
CA SER A 68 34.19 22.05 6.46
C SER A 68 33.13 21.94 5.37
N THR A 69 31.90 22.32 5.72
CA THR A 69 30.77 22.44 4.79
C THR A 69 29.83 23.56 5.22
N LYS A 70 29.02 24.05 4.30
CA LYS A 70 28.05 25.13 4.52
C LYS A 70 26.68 24.75 3.96
N LEU A 71 25.63 25.13 4.68
CA LEU A 71 24.23 25.04 4.24
C LEU A 71 23.57 26.41 4.40
N THR A 72 22.92 26.89 3.34
CA THR A 72 21.98 28.01 3.42
C THR A 72 20.58 27.43 3.46
N VAL A 73 19.84 27.75 4.52
CA VAL A 73 18.46 27.27 4.68
C VAL A 73 17.55 28.16 3.84
N LYS A 74 16.92 27.58 2.82
CA LYS A 74 16.01 28.31 1.92
C LYS A 74 14.90 29.00 2.70
N ASP A 75 14.46 30.15 2.20
CA ASP A 75 13.36 30.95 2.77
C ASP A 75 13.57 31.42 4.22
N THR A 76 14.82 31.41 4.68
CA THR A 76 15.24 31.98 5.96
C THR A 76 16.52 32.79 5.78
N SER A 77 16.88 33.58 6.79
CA SER A 77 18.19 34.23 6.88
C SER A 77 19.30 33.28 7.33
N LEU A 78 19.00 32.02 7.66
CA LEU A 78 19.95 31.12 8.30
C LEU A 78 21.03 30.62 7.34
N SER A 79 22.27 30.79 7.78
CA SER A 79 23.47 30.28 7.15
C SER A 79 24.26 29.47 8.16
N LEU A 80 24.46 28.18 7.89
CA LEU A 80 25.03 27.21 8.80
C LEU A 80 26.35 26.69 8.25
N SER A 81 27.37 26.53 9.09
CA SER A 81 28.59 25.82 8.70
C SER A 81 29.03 24.82 9.75
N LEU A 82 29.54 23.69 9.28
CA LEU A 82 30.21 22.70 10.12
C LEU A 82 31.69 22.70 9.75
N SER A 83 32.55 22.59 10.75
CA SER A 83 34.00 22.45 10.58
C SER A 83 34.61 21.57 11.66
N VAL A 84 35.76 20.97 11.37
CA VAL A 84 36.53 20.18 12.34
C VAL A 84 37.86 20.86 12.66
N ALA A 85 38.32 20.73 13.90
CA ALA A 85 39.61 21.27 14.32
C ALA A 85 40.80 20.59 13.62
N SER A 86 40.64 19.31 13.26
CA SER A 86 41.62 18.53 12.48
C SER A 86 40.93 17.38 11.76
N GLY A 87 41.47 16.94 10.62
CA GLY A 87 40.87 15.89 9.79
C GLY A 87 39.73 16.39 8.89
N LYS A 88 38.74 15.53 8.65
CA LYS A 88 37.56 15.80 7.83
C LYS A 88 36.27 15.39 8.55
N LEU A 89 35.17 16.02 8.18
CA LEU A 89 33.82 15.54 8.46
C LEU A 89 33.59 14.26 7.64
N GLY A 90 33.29 13.16 8.31
CA GLY A 90 32.90 11.89 7.72
C GLY A 90 31.55 11.43 8.29
N GLY A 91 31.18 10.18 8.07
CA GLY A 91 29.93 9.68 8.64
C GLY A 91 29.49 8.35 8.06
N ASN A 92 28.54 7.68 8.71
CA ASN A 92 28.01 6.40 8.25
C ASN A 92 26.58 6.19 8.78
N TYR A 93 26.06 4.98 8.59
CA TYR A 93 24.75 4.59 9.09
C TYR A 93 24.71 3.14 9.61
N ASN A 94 23.70 2.82 10.40
CA ASN A 94 23.33 1.44 10.74
C ASN A 94 21.80 1.28 10.68
N LYS A 95 21.27 0.43 9.79
CA LYS A 95 19.82 0.23 9.51
C LYS A 95 19.11 1.58 9.36
N ALA A 96 18.93 2.09 8.13
CA ALA A 96 18.62 3.49 7.80
C ALA A 96 17.46 4.16 8.60
N VAL A 97 17.73 4.50 9.85
CA VAL A 97 16.86 5.15 10.83
C VAL A 97 17.51 6.49 11.17
N TYR A 98 16.70 7.54 11.31
CA TYR A 98 17.17 8.92 11.50
C TYR A 98 18.28 9.04 12.55
N THR A 99 18.10 8.44 13.73
CA THR A 99 19.08 8.52 14.82
C THR A 99 20.35 7.72 14.59
N ARG A 100 20.36 6.80 13.63
CA ARG A 100 21.52 5.96 13.33
C ARG A 100 22.26 6.39 12.07
N ILE A 101 21.93 7.57 11.54
CA ILE A 101 22.66 8.27 10.48
C ILE A 101 23.27 9.52 11.13
N GLY A 102 24.52 9.83 10.83
CA GLY A 102 25.15 11.04 11.35
C GLY A 102 26.56 11.24 10.84
N ILE A 103 27.19 12.29 11.35
CA ILE A 103 28.57 12.65 11.04
C ILE A 103 29.49 12.46 12.23
N SER A 104 30.77 12.26 11.93
CA SER A 104 31.88 12.24 12.88
C SER A 104 33.17 12.67 12.18
N THR A 105 34.32 12.39 12.77
CA THR A 105 35.65 12.81 12.30
C THR A 105 36.42 11.65 11.67
N GLU A 106 36.98 11.88 10.48
CA GLU A 106 37.81 10.94 9.73
C GLU A 106 39.16 11.58 9.33
N ASN A 107 40.19 10.77 9.07
CA ASN A 107 41.46 11.23 8.51
C ASN A 107 41.41 11.28 6.96
N ASP A 108 42.52 11.64 6.31
CA ASP A 108 42.61 11.70 4.85
C ASP A 108 42.42 10.34 4.13
N ASN A 109 42.63 9.23 4.84
CA ASN A 109 42.42 7.88 4.33
C ASN A 109 40.98 7.39 4.51
N GLY A 110 40.13 8.16 5.20
CA GLY A 110 38.77 7.76 5.55
C GLY A 110 38.67 6.90 6.81
N ASP A 111 39.75 6.78 7.60
CA ASP A 111 39.71 6.09 8.89
C ASP A 111 39.11 7.02 9.96
N ASN A 112 38.39 6.44 10.91
CA ASN A 112 37.83 7.13 12.07
C ASN A 112 38.95 7.79 12.92
N VAL A 113 38.73 9.04 13.37
CA VAL A 113 39.68 9.80 14.20
C VAL A 113 39.00 10.32 15.46
N GLY A 114 39.54 9.98 16.64
CA GLY A 114 39.11 10.54 17.92
C GLY A 114 39.87 11.82 18.32
N GLY A 115 39.32 12.55 19.30
CA GLY A 115 39.93 13.73 19.92
C GLY A 115 39.73 15.05 19.16
N ALA A 116 39.05 15.04 18.01
CA ALA A 116 38.78 16.23 17.21
C ALA A 116 37.38 16.79 17.52
N ALA A 117 37.32 18.09 17.83
CA ALA A 117 36.06 18.79 18.02
C ALA A 117 35.36 19.11 16.68
N ILE A 118 34.02 19.07 16.70
CA ILE A 118 33.17 19.56 15.61
C ILE A 118 32.63 20.92 16.04
N THR A 119 32.69 21.91 15.16
CA THR A 119 32.14 23.25 15.38
C THR A 119 30.98 23.51 14.43
N LEU A 120 29.81 23.84 14.98
CA LEU A 120 28.66 24.37 14.26
C LEU A 120 28.66 25.90 14.41
N THR A 121 28.68 26.61 13.29
CA THR A 121 28.47 28.06 13.26
C THR A 121 27.10 28.38 12.70
N ILE A 122 26.33 29.20 13.42
CA ILE A 122 25.00 29.65 13.03
C ILE A 122 25.05 31.16 12.76
N GLN A 123 24.64 31.59 11.57
CA GLN A 123 24.50 33.00 11.20
C GLN A 123 23.07 33.30 10.75
N GLY A 124 22.66 34.55 10.91
CA GLY A 124 21.35 35.04 10.46
C GLY A 124 20.22 34.84 11.45
N LEU A 125 20.53 34.53 12.71
CA LEU A 125 19.56 34.58 13.81
C LEU A 125 19.14 36.03 14.09
N SER A 126 17.87 36.23 14.44
CA SER A 126 17.36 37.51 14.94
C SER A 126 17.99 37.85 16.29
N THR A 127 17.99 39.13 16.67
CA THR A 127 18.37 39.51 18.03
C THR A 127 17.37 38.94 19.04
N GLY A 128 17.83 38.17 20.03
CA GLY A 128 16.95 37.56 21.03
C GLY A 128 17.53 36.29 21.67
N GLU A 129 16.73 35.65 22.53
CA GLU A 129 17.06 34.35 23.11
C GLU A 129 16.74 33.23 22.12
N HIS A 130 17.67 32.29 22.00
CA HIS A 130 17.57 31.12 21.14
C HIS A 130 17.96 29.85 21.90
N SER A 131 17.57 28.71 21.36
CA SER A 131 17.98 27.38 21.86
C SER A 131 18.53 26.49 20.76
N LEU A 132 19.38 25.54 21.16
CA LEU A 132 19.82 24.45 20.30
C LEU A 132 19.67 23.11 21.03
N LEU A 133 18.91 22.20 20.43
CA LEU A 133 18.83 20.79 20.80
C LEU A 133 19.60 19.95 19.78
N THR A 134 20.51 19.07 20.21
CA THR A 134 21.25 18.18 19.30
C THR A 134 21.23 16.74 19.77
N TRP A 135 21.46 15.78 18.85
CA TRP A 135 21.52 14.34 19.16
C TRP A 135 22.91 13.74 18.91
N HIS A 136 23.30 12.85 19.82
CA HIS A 136 24.60 12.19 19.87
C HIS A 136 24.46 10.67 19.99
N ASN A 137 24.36 9.99 18.86
CA ASN A 137 24.14 8.56 18.78
C ASN A 137 25.08 7.90 17.77
N ALA A 138 25.91 6.98 18.25
CA ALA A 138 26.87 6.25 17.43
C ALA A 138 26.17 5.19 16.57
N TRP A 139 26.52 5.14 15.28
CA TRP A 139 26.07 4.08 14.37
C TRP A 139 26.91 2.79 14.51
N ASP A 140 28.14 2.90 15.01
CA ASP A 140 29.02 1.77 15.27
C ASP A 140 28.56 1.01 16.52
N ALA A 141 28.79 -0.30 16.58
CA ALA A 141 28.48 -1.13 17.76
C ALA A 141 29.54 -0.93 18.87
N LEU A 142 29.70 0.29 19.34
CA LEU A 142 30.71 0.63 20.34
C LEU A 142 30.32 0.07 21.72
N LYS A 143 31.31 -0.45 22.45
CA LYS A 143 31.13 -0.87 23.85
C LYS A 143 31.08 0.33 24.81
N GLU A 144 31.76 1.41 24.43
CA GLU A 144 31.88 2.64 25.19
C GLU A 144 32.04 3.79 24.18
N THR A 145 31.45 4.94 24.48
CA THR A 145 31.51 6.17 23.68
C THR A 145 32.25 7.26 24.45
N ALA A 146 32.84 8.22 23.74
CA ALA A 146 33.37 9.42 24.37
C ALA A 146 32.23 10.23 25.01
N SER A 147 32.49 10.92 26.11
CA SER A 147 31.56 11.96 26.57
C SER A 147 31.80 13.25 25.80
N VAL A 148 30.74 14.01 25.53
CA VAL A 148 30.82 15.27 24.78
C VAL A 148 30.58 16.46 25.70
N ASN A 149 31.40 17.49 25.53
CA ASN A 149 31.19 18.81 26.09
C ASN A 149 30.76 19.76 24.97
N VAL A 150 29.70 20.53 25.21
CA VAL A 150 29.16 21.52 24.25
C VAL A 150 29.38 22.91 24.81
N THR A 151 30.04 23.79 24.07
CA THR A 151 30.22 25.20 24.47
C THR A 151 29.60 26.15 23.44
N VAL A 152 29.07 27.28 23.90
CA VAL A 152 28.54 28.35 23.04
C VAL A 152 29.39 29.60 23.18
N ASN A 153 29.99 30.07 22.08
CA ASN A 153 30.93 31.20 22.03
C ASN A 153 32.05 31.10 23.10
N GLY A 154 32.49 29.88 23.41
CA GLY A 154 33.49 29.58 24.44
C GLY A 154 33.03 29.80 25.90
N GLY A 155 31.76 30.13 26.14
CA GLY A 155 31.19 30.44 27.45
C GLY A 155 30.27 29.34 27.99
N ASN A 156 28.96 29.48 27.73
CA ASN A 156 27.93 28.57 28.24
C ASN A 156 28.25 27.12 27.85
N SER A 157 28.27 26.20 28.81
CA SER A 157 28.65 24.82 28.56
C SER A 157 27.73 23.78 29.19
N VAL A 158 27.44 22.71 28.45
CA VAL A 158 26.95 21.43 28.99
C VAL A 158 28.08 20.42 28.87
N SER A 159 28.37 19.68 29.93
CA SER A 159 29.52 18.78 29.99
C SER A 159 29.13 17.34 30.32
N GLY A 160 29.94 16.38 29.85
CA GLY A 160 29.79 14.97 30.23
C GLY A 160 28.59 14.28 29.60
N ILE A 161 28.19 14.69 28.39
CA ILE A 161 27.08 14.05 27.67
C ILE A 161 27.55 12.68 27.19
N ALA A 162 27.07 11.62 27.85
CA ALA A 162 27.33 10.24 27.43
C ALA A 162 26.56 9.94 26.14
N GLN A 163 27.27 9.74 25.04
CA GLN A 163 26.65 9.50 23.74
C GLN A 163 26.01 8.10 23.71
N SER A 164 24.83 7.99 23.11
CA SER A 164 24.16 6.70 22.99
C SER A 164 24.74 5.86 21.84
N VAL A 165 24.44 4.57 21.82
CA VAL A 165 24.88 3.64 20.76
C VAL A 165 23.66 2.98 20.14
N ARG A 166 23.49 3.17 18.83
CA ARG A 166 22.44 2.52 18.02
C ARG A 166 21.03 2.62 18.63
N VAL A 167 20.71 3.68 19.35
CA VAL A 167 19.32 3.96 19.72
C VAL A 167 18.54 4.29 18.44
N ASP A 168 17.34 3.74 18.27
CA ASP A 168 16.52 3.84 17.06
C ASP A 168 15.51 4.99 17.08
N ASN A 169 15.44 5.73 18.19
CA ASN A 169 14.51 6.83 18.34
C ASN A 169 15.17 8.04 18.99
N ILE A 170 14.67 9.23 18.64
CA ILE A 170 15.19 10.52 19.13
C ILE A 170 14.91 10.80 20.60
N TRP A 171 14.01 10.04 21.22
CA TRP A 171 13.53 10.27 22.58
C TRP A 171 14.49 9.65 23.61
N GLU A 172 15.14 8.56 23.24
CA GLU A 172 16.10 7.83 24.07
C GLU A 172 17.54 8.02 23.60
N ALA A 173 17.75 8.56 22.40
CA ALA A 173 19.08 8.94 21.94
C ALA A 173 19.63 10.06 22.83
N ALA A 174 20.93 9.99 23.15
CA ALA A 174 21.55 11.02 23.96
C ALA A 174 21.44 12.38 23.27
N ALA A 175 21.13 13.41 24.03
CA ALA A 175 20.90 14.74 23.50
C ALA A 175 21.58 15.81 24.36
N SER A 176 21.88 16.95 23.75
CA SER A 176 22.36 18.13 24.46
C SER A 176 21.48 19.33 24.16
N PHE A 177 21.28 20.18 25.16
CA PHE A 177 20.44 21.37 25.08
C PHE A 177 21.17 22.59 25.63
N VAL A 178 21.28 23.64 24.83
CA VAL A 178 21.88 24.92 25.23
C VAL A 178 20.94 26.07 24.88
N THR A 179 21.02 27.15 25.68
CA THR A 179 20.37 28.44 25.40
C THR A 179 21.41 29.53 25.28
N PHE A 180 21.15 30.51 24.42
CA PHE A 180 22.06 31.62 24.16
C PHE A 180 21.33 32.82 23.56
N SER A 181 21.86 34.01 23.84
CA SER A 181 21.39 35.23 23.20
C SER A 181 22.13 35.45 21.88
N ALA A 182 21.39 35.72 20.81
CA ALA A 182 21.94 36.15 19.53
C ALA A 182 21.81 37.67 19.36
N VAL A 183 22.76 38.25 18.62
CA VAL A 183 22.70 39.62 18.11
C VAL A 183 22.70 39.54 16.60
N GLU A 184 21.75 40.22 15.95
CA GLU A 184 21.60 40.16 14.50
C GLU A 184 22.91 40.49 13.78
N GLY A 185 23.26 39.68 12.79
CA GLY A 185 24.51 39.79 12.02
C GLY A 185 25.75 39.20 12.70
N GLN A 186 25.68 38.81 13.97
CA GLN A 186 26.76 38.06 14.63
C GLN A 186 26.57 36.55 14.49
N ALA A 187 27.68 35.84 14.33
CA ALA A 187 27.68 34.39 14.29
C ALA A 187 27.68 33.81 15.71
N ILE A 188 26.96 32.71 15.91
CA ILE A 188 27.05 31.88 17.11
C ILE A 188 27.91 30.66 16.79
N GLU A 189 28.95 30.44 17.58
CA GLU A 189 29.82 29.27 17.48
C GLU A 189 29.49 28.26 18.57
N ILE A 190 29.23 27.02 18.17
CA ILE A 190 28.88 25.91 19.06
C ILE A 190 29.89 24.79 18.84
N VAL A 191 30.67 24.48 19.88
CA VAL A 191 31.76 23.51 19.80
C VAL A 191 31.39 22.25 20.56
N PHE A 192 31.42 21.11 19.87
CA PHE A 192 31.24 19.77 20.41
C PHE A 192 32.63 19.14 20.58
N ALA A 193 33.12 19.07 21.81
CA ALA A 193 34.44 18.54 22.15
C ALA A 193 34.31 17.18 22.85
N PRO A 194 34.89 16.10 22.31
CA PRO A 194 34.89 14.80 22.97
C PRO A 194 35.95 14.77 24.09
N ASP A 195 35.73 13.97 25.11
CA ASP A 195 36.81 13.56 26.00
C ASP A 195 37.65 12.41 25.38
N SER A 196 38.56 11.85 26.17
CA SER A 196 39.42 10.74 25.74
C SER A 196 38.85 9.34 26.00
N SER A 197 37.59 9.22 26.44
CA SER A 197 36.94 7.92 26.68
C SER A 197 36.40 7.32 25.37
N GLY A 198 36.06 6.02 25.41
CA GLY A 198 35.67 5.29 24.21
C GLY A 198 36.69 5.39 23.08
N ASP A 199 36.24 5.75 21.88
CA ASP A 199 37.09 5.99 20.70
C ASP A 199 37.37 7.48 20.45
N GLY A 200 37.01 8.34 21.39
CA GLY A 200 37.24 9.79 21.34
C GLY A 200 36.44 10.53 20.27
N ARG A 201 35.46 9.92 19.60
CA ARG A 201 34.69 10.57 18.52
C ARG A 201 33.48 11.34 19.05
N VAL A 202 33.14 12.43 18.36
CA VAL A 202 31.82 13.06 18.45
C VAL A 202 30.92 12.47 17.37
N PHE A 203 29.73 12.03 17.75
CA PHE A 203 28.66 11.68 16.85
C PHE A 203 27.64 12.80 16.88
N LEU A 204 27.33 13.36 15.70
CA LEU A 204 26.29 14.36 15.55
C LEU A 204 25.32 13.91 14.45
N ASN A 205 24.09 13.59 14.84
CA ASN A 205 23.08 13.05 13.92
C ASN A 205 22.23 14.16 13.28
N GLY A 206 21.95 15.22 14.04
CA GLY A 206 21.08 16.32 13.66
C GLY A 206 20.86 17.27 14.82
N PHE A 207 20.13 18.35 14.55
CA PHE A 207 19.82 19.38 15.55
C PHE A 207 18.54 20.15 15.24
N GLN A 208 18.03 20.85 16.24
CA GLN A 208 16.89 21.75 16.14
C GLN A 208 17.21 23.09 16.78
N ILE A 209 16.93 24.18 16.05
CA ILE A 209 17.02 25.55 16.53
C ILE A 209 15.64 25.97 17.05
N ASP A 210 15.61 26.61 18.22
CA ASP A 210 14.40 27.14 18.87
C ASP A 210 13.35 26.07 19.20
N SER A 211 13.83 24.88 19.58
CA SER A 211 13.00 23.81 20.15
C SER A 211 13.18 23.72 21.67
N PRO A 212 12.18 23.22 22.43
CA PRO A 212 12.36 22.91 23.85
C PRO A 212 13.42 21.83 24.08
N ASN A 213 13.88 21.70 25.33
CA ASN A 213 14.70 20.55 25.75
C ASN A 213 13.92 19.24 25.55
N VAL A 214 14.60 18.12 25.31
CA VAL A 214 13.96 16.80 25.18
C VAL A 214 13.26 16.39 26.49
N GLU A 215 13.79 16.79 27.65
CA GLU A 215 13.21 16.54 28.97
C GLU A 215 11.87 17.28 29.21
N ASP A 216 11.68 18.39 28.50
CA ASP A 216 10.48 19.24 28.54
C ASP A 216 9.47 18.89 27.43
N GLN A 217 9.66 17.75 26.75
CA GLN A 217 8.80 17.26 25.67
C GLN A 217 8.19 15.91 26.05
N ILE A 218 7.03 15.61 25.46
CA ILE A 218 6.49 14.26 25.47
C ILE A 218 7.29 13.34 24.54
N SER A 219 7.18 12.03 24.75
CA SER A 219 7.80 11.01 23.89
C SER A 219 6.82 9.89 23.55
N PHE A 220 7.13 9.11 22.51
CA PHE A 220 6.31 7.98 22.04
C PHE A 220 4.82 8.33 21.85
N PRO A 221 4.51 9.33 21.01
CA PRO A 221 3.14 9.74 20.74
C PRO A 221 2.39 8.65 19.95
N GLU A 222 1.14 8.39 20.35
CA GLU A 222 0.17 7.57 19.64
C GLU A 222 -1.13 8.39 19.47
N PRO A 223 -1.75 8.55 18.28
CA PRO A 223 -1.33 8.07 16.97
C PRO A 223 0.09 8.46 16.57
N ALA A 224 0.87 7.45 16.17
CA ALA A 224 2.23 7.68 15.69
C ALA A 224 2.27 8.63 14.50
N HIS A 225 3.36 9.40 14.40
CA HIS A 225 3.57 10.32 13.29
C HIS A 225 3.55 9.58 11.94
N GLN A 226 2.82 10.13 10.97
CA GLN A 226 2.61 9.57 9.63
C GLN A 226 1.93 8.18 9.62
N ASN A 227 1.27 7.78 10.71
CA ASN A 227 0.38 6.63 10.64
C ASN A 227 -0.89 7.01 9.87
N GLU A 228 -1.01 6.51 8.63
CA GLU A 228 -2.15 6.82 7.76
C GLU A 228 -3.30 5.80 7.82
N ARG A 229 -3.24 4.83 8.74
CA ARG A 229 -4.18 3.70 8.81
C ARG A 229 -4.69 3.48 10.22
N ILE A 230 -5.03 4.57 10.91
CA ILE A 230 -5.67 4.49 12.22
C ILE A 230 -7.07 3.93 12.04
N GLU A 231 -7.26 2.67 12.40
CA GLU A 231 -8.58 2.05 12.41
C GLU A 231 -9.39 2.64 13.57
N VAL A 232 -10.58 3.17 13.25
CA VAL A 232 -11.54 3.70 14.21
C VAL A 232 -12.82 2.90 14.06
N SER A 233 -13.39 2.44 15.16
CA SER A 233 -14.59 1.59 15.16
C SER A 233 -15.86 2.38 15.47
N GLY A 234 -16.98 1.90 14.91
CA GLY A 234 -18.34 2.35 15.23
C GLY A 234 -18.98 3.28 14.19
N ASP A 235 -20.31 3.21 14.11
CA ASP A 235 -21.17 4.06 13.26
C ASP A 235 -21.39 5.48 13.82
N GLY A 236 -20.67 5.81 14.92
CA GLY A 236 -20.76 7.09 15.61
C GLY A 236 -19.70 8.09 15.17
N GLU A 237 -19.51 9.15 15.96
CA GLU A 237 -18.42 10.09 15.74
C GLU A 237 -17.07 9.37 15.87
N LYS A 238 -16.35 9.31 14.75
CA LYS A 238 -15.04 8.64 14.67
C LYS A 238 -14.06 9.34 15.62
N SER A 239 -13.42 8.56 16.47
CA SER A 239 -12.46 9.05 17.45
C SER A 239 -11.30 8.07 17.65
N VAL A 240 -10.17 8.59 18.12
CA VAL A 240 -9.00 7.77 18.49
C VAL A 240 -8.47 8.22 19.84
N ARG A 241 -8.00 7.25 20.64
CA ARG A 241 -7.26 7.55 21.86
C ARG A 241 -5.87 8.06 21.49
N ALA A 242 -5.57 9.31 21.86
CA ALA A 242 -4.21 9.83 21.86
C ALA A 242 -3.51 9.53 23.18
N SER A 243 -2.25 9.11 23.15
CA SER A 243 -1.44 8.88 24.34
C SER A 243 0.04 9.12 24.10
N TRP A 244 0.77 9.31 25.18
CA TRP A 244 2.21 9.59 25.15
C TRP A 244 2.89 9.16 26.45
N LYS A 245 4.22 9.10 26.42
CA LYS A 245 5.05 9.04 27.63
C LYS A 245 5.28 10.45 28.17
N ALA A 246 5.11 10.60 29.48
CA ALA A 246 5.25 11.87 30.19
C ALA A 246 6.61 12.54 29.93
N ALA A 247 6.62 13.88 29.97
CA ALA A 247 7.85 14.65 30.04
C ALA A 247 8.61 14.32 31.34
N GLN A 248 9.93 14.47 31.34
CA GLN A 248 10.75 14.23 32.54
C GLN A 248 10.62 15.37 33.55
N ALA A 249 10.18 16.54 33.10
CA ALA A 249 9.92 17.68 33.95
C ALA A 249 8.85 17.37 35.02
N ARG A 250 9.14 17.74 36.28
CA ARG A 250 8.26 17.47 37.43
C ARG A 250 6.96 18.27 37.33
N ASP A 251 5.87 17.68 37.83
CA ASP A 251 4.55 18.30 37.92
C ASP A 251 4.02 18.84 36.57
N ALA A 252 4.42 18.20 35.47
CA ALA A 252 3.99 18.56 34.13
C ALA A 252 2.49 18.31 33.94
N VAL A 253 1.80 19.31 33.38
CA VAL A 253 0.46 19.17 32.80
C VAL A 253 0.50 19.44 31.31
N TYR A 254 -0.52 18.96 30.59
CA TYR A 254 -0.52 18.94 29.13
C TYR A 254 -1.69 19.71 28.53
N ASN A 255 -1.42 20.51 27.51
CA ASN A 255 -2.45 21.03 26.61
C ASN A 255 -2.38 20.25 25.30
N VAL A 256 -3.52 19.72 24.86
CA VAL A 256 -3.60 18.89 23.65
C VAL A 256 -4.38 19.65 22.59
N TYR A 257 -3.91 19.56 21.34
CA TYR A 257 -4.49 20.25 20.20
C TYR A 257 -4.68 19.30 19.02
N LEU A 258 -5.70 19.58 18.20
CA LEU A 258 -6.02 18.85 16.98
C LEU A 258 -6.50 19.82 15.89
N GLY A 259 -6.12 19.57 14.65
CA GLY A 259 -6.64 20.29 13.48
C GLY A 259 -6.38 19.50 12.20
N THR A 260 -6.86 20.04 11.08
CA THR A 260 -6.60 19.49 9.74
C THR A 260 -5.50 20.26 9.00
N SER A 261 -4.81 21.16 9.71
CA SER A 261 -3.65 21.90 9.24
C SER A 261 -2.58 21.96 10.34
N PRO A 262 -1.29 21.79 10.02
CA PRO A 262 -0.21 21.81 11.01
C PRO A 262 -0.04 23.18 11.69
N THR A 263 -0.57 24.25 11.10
CA THR A 263 -0.47 25.64 11.60
C THR A 263 -1.77 26.14 12.24
N THR A 264 -2.85 25.37 12.19
CA THR A 264 -4.16 25.79 12.68
C THR A 264 -4.78 24.66 13.50
N LEU A 265 -4.34 24.58 14.76
CA LEU A 265 -4.80 23.58 15.71
C LEU A 265 -5.81 24.19 16.69
N LYS A 266 -6.83 23.41 17.06
CA LYS A 266 -7.83 23.75 18.06
C LYS A 266 -7.53 22.99 19.35
N THR A 267 -7.77 23.63 20.48
CA THR A 267 -7.64 23.01 21.79
C THR A 267 -8.61 21.84 21.94
N VAL A 268 -8.08 20.68 22.32
CA VAL A 268 -8.84 19.46 22.69
C VAL A 268 -8.95 19.36 24.21
N ALA A 269 -7.83 19.56 24.92
CA ALA A 269 -7.77 19.49 26.37
C ALA A 269 -6.76 20.49 26.92
N THR A 270 -6.96 20.97 28.14
CA THR A 270 -6.05 21.91 28.82
C THR A 270 -5.75 21.46 30.24
N SER A 271 -4.53 21.70 30.71
CA SER A 271 -4.08 21.37 32.07
C SER A 271 -4.31 19.92 32.46
N LEU A 272 -4.16 19.01 31.50
CA LEU A 272 -4.36 17.58 31.69
C LEU A 272 -3.20 16.99 32.50
N SER A 273 -3.48 16.28 33.59
CA SER A 273 -2.46 15.55 34.37
C SER A 273 -2.20 14.14 33.82
N GLU A 274 -3.15 13.58 33.07
CA GLU A 274 -3.01 12.28 32.42
C GLU A 274 -2.19 12.41 31.12
N THR A 275 -1.57 11.30 30.69
CA THR A 275 -0.80 11.24 29.43
C THR A 275 -1.61 10.66 28.28
N SER A 276 -2.93 10.88 28.29
CA SER A 276 -3.81 10.48 27.21
C SER A 276 -5.10 11.28 27.16
N THR A 277 -5.67 11.41 25.98
CA THR A 277 -7.00 11.99 25.76
C THR A 277 -7.67 11.35 24.53
N THR A 278 -8.87 11.78 24.18
CA THR A 278 -9.58 11.31 22.98
C THR A 278 -9.61 12.42 21.94
N LEU A 279 -9.17 12.11 20.72
CA LEU A 279 -9.31 12.96 19.55
C LEU A 279 -10.60 12.59 18.83
N GLN A 280 -11.52 13.54 18.66
CA GLN A 280 -12.85 13.34 18.06
C GLN A 280 -13.01 14.14 16.76
N GLY A 281 -14.17 14.04 16.11
CA GLY A 281 -14.46 14.73 14.85
C GLY A 281 -13.63 14.23 13.67
N LEU A 282 -13.20 12.96 13.70
CA LEU A 282 -12.34 12.41 12.67
C LEU A 282 -13.11 11.96 11.43
N ASN A 283 -12.44 11.95 10.29
CA ASN A 283 -12.95 11.34 9.06
C ASN A 283 -11.79 10.74 8.24
N SER A 284 -12.09 9.93 7.24
CA SER A 284 -11.08 9.24 6.44
C SER A 284 -10.48 10.08 5.30
N MET A 285 -11.08 11.23 5.00
CA MET A 285 -10.63 12.10 3.91
C MET A 285 -9.50 13.03 4.34
N ASP A 286 -9.57 13.48 5.59
CA ASP A 286 -8.66 14.47 6.14
C ASP A 286 -7.33 13.88 6.63
N SER A 287 -6.32 14.75 6.62
CA SER A 287 -5.09 14.53 7.39
C SER A 287 -5.22 15.29 8.70
N PHE A 288 -5.04 14.60 9.82
CA PHE A 288 -5.13 15.20 11.14
C PHE A 288 -3.75 15.50 11.67
N TYR A 289 -3.62 16.68 12.26
CA TYR A 289 -2.43 17.16 12.92
C TYR A 289 -2.75 17.35 14.40
N TRP A 290 -1.91 16.81 15.28
CA TRP A 290 -2.09 16.95 16.71
C TRP A 290 -0.79 17.35 17.40
N ARG A 291 -0.90 18.00 18.55
CA ARG A 291 0.23 18.53 19.32
C ARG A 291 -0.06 18.42 20.80
N VAL A 292 0.98 18.21 21.60
CA VAL A 292 0.91 18.22 23.06
C VAL A 292 1.95 19.20 23.58
N ASP A 293 1.48 20.29 24.17
CA ASP A 293 2.33 21.28 24.83
C ASP A 293 2.49 20.89 26.30
N VAL A 294 3.70 21.00 26.82
CA VAL A 294 4.06 20.66 28.19
C VAL A 294 4.12 21.93 29.03
N ILE A 295 3.41 21.97 30.15
CA ILE A 295 3.37 23.12 31.05
C ILE A 295 3.99 22.75 32.39
N THR A 296 5.04 23.46 32.77
CA THR A 296 5.73 23.33 34.07
C THR A 296 6.08 24.70 34.62
N ASN A 297 5.81 24.94 35.91
CA ASN A 297 6.11 26.23 36.57
C ASN A 297 5.62 27.47 35.79
N ASN A 298 4.42 27.41 35.20
CA ASN A 298 3.85 28.44 34.31
C ASN A 298 4.63 28.72 33.01
N LYS A 299 5.64 27.91 32.68
CA LYS A 299 6.31 27.92 31.38
C LYS A 299 5.64 26.89 30.47
N THR A 300 5.37 27.27 29.23
CA THR A 300 4.86 26.37 28.19
C THR A 300 5.98 26.00 27.24
N SER A 301 6.25 24.71 27.11
CA SER A 301 7.11 24.12 26.10
C SER A 301 6.23 23.59 24.96
N ILE A 302 6.25 24.30 23.82
CA ILE A 302 5.43 23.94 22.66
C ILE A 302 5.94 22.62 22.08
N GLY A 303 5.03 21.65 21.95
CA GLY A 303 5.34 20.32 21.44
C GLY A 303 5.56 20.28 19.93
N ARG A 304 5.95 19.10 19.44
CA ARG A 304 5.99 18.84 18.00
C ARG A 304 4.58 18.57 17.49
N THR A 305 4.27 19.03 16.29
CA THR A 305 3.05 18.63 15.59
C THR A 305 3.26 17.26 14.95
N TRP A 306 2.37 16.31 15.22
CA TRP A 306 2.33 15.00 14.58
C TRP A 306 1.17 14.89 13.60
N THR A 307 1.30 14.09 12.55
CA THR A 307 0.22 13.85 11.58
C THR A 307 -0.24 12.40 11.62
N PHE A 308 -1.52 12.16 11.39
CA PHE A 308 -2.08 10.82 11.17
C PHE A 308 -3.30 10.88 10.24
N ARG A 309 -3.77 9.73 9.76
CA ARG A 309 -5.03 9.60 9.04
C ARG A 309 -5.81 8.39 9.53
N VAL A 310 -7.13 8.48 9.43
CA VAL A 310 -8.02 7.36 9.68
C VAL A 310 -8.00 6.42 8.48
N ALA A 311 -7.98 5.11 8.75
CA ALA A 311 -8.04 4.08 7.73
C ALA A 311 -9.33 4.18 6.90
N GLN A 312 -9.21 3.96 5.61
CA GLN A 312 -10.32 3.87 4.66
C GLN A 312 -10.01 2.76 3.69
N LEU A 313 -10.97 1.87 3.48
CA LEU A 313 -10.83 0.81 2.48
C LEU A 313 -10.47 1.41 1.10
N ALA A 314 -9.64 0.71 0.36
CA ALA A 314 -9.23 1.08 -0.99
C ALA A 314 -10.46 1.21 -1.90
N PHE A 315 -11.39 0.29 -1.74
CA PHE A 315 -12.73 0.23 -2.32
C PHE A 315 -13.59 -0.70 -1.42
N PRO A 316 -14.93 -0.68 -1.53
CA PRO A 316 -15.80 -1.39 -0.57
C PRO A 316 -15.51 -2.89 -0.39
N GLU A 317 -15.11 -3.59 -1.45
CA GLU A 317 -14.79 -5.03 -1.44
C GLU A 317 -13.29 -5.35 -1.18
N ALA A 318 -12.49 -4.36 -0.77
CA ALA A 318 -11.07 -4.54 -0.51
C ALA A 318 -10.84 -5.29 0.81
N GLU A 319 -10.06 -6.36 0.78
CA GLU A 319 -9.83 -7.25 1.92
C GLU A 319 -8.33 -7.58 2.08
N GLY A 320 -7.98 -8.24 3.18
CA GLY A 320 -6.60 -8.59 3.51
C GLY A 320 -5.75 -7.39 3.97
N TYR A 321 -4.43 -7.53 3.86
CA TYR A 321 -3.46 -6.57 4.39
C TYR A 321 -3.18 -5.39 3.46
N GLY A 322 -3.51 -5.51 2.17
CA GLY A 322 -3.52 -4.41 1.20
C GLY A 322 -4.81 -3.57 1.23
N ARG A 323 -5.83 -3.93 2.04
CA ARG A 323 -7.18 -3.33 1.98
C ARG A 323 -7.24 -1.82 2.21
N TYR A 324 -6.25 -1.25 2.89
CA TYR A 324 -6.15 0.18 3.18
C TYR A 324 -5.14 0.91 2.28
N ALA A 325 -4.83 0.36 1.10
CA ALA A 325 -4.14 1.12 0.07
C ALA A 325 -4.96 2.41 -0.23
N ARG A 326 -4.36 3.57 -0.03
CA ARG A 326 -5.03 4.86 -0.29
C ARG A 326 -5.25 5.09 -1.79
N GLY A 327 -4.37 4.57 -2.63
CA GLY A 327 -4.35 4.88 -4.06
C GLY A 327 -4.26 6.39 -4.31
N GLY A 328 -4.79 6.83 -5.45
CA GLY A 328 -4.78 8.23 -5.89
C GLY A 328 -5.79 9.17 -5.23
N ARG A 329 -6.45 8.77 -4.12
CA ARG A 329 -7.55 9.53 -3.50
C ARG A 329 -7.17 10.99 -3.22
N GLY A 330 -7.96 11.92 -3.77
CA GLY A 330 -7.76 13.37 -3.67
C GLY A 330 -6.59 13.90 -4.51
N GLY A 331 -6.02 13.05 -5.37
CA GLY A 331 -4.97 13.40 -6.32
C GLY A 331 -5.50 13.92 -7.65
N GLN A 332 -4.58 14.07 -8.61
CA GLN A 332 -4.93 14.44 -9.98
C GLN A 332 -5.53 13.26 -10.74
N VAL A 333 -6.29 13.55 -11.79
CA VAL A 333 -6.75 12.54 -12.74
C VAL A 333 -5.86 12.59 -13.98
N ILE A 334 -5.40 11.43 -14.44
CA ILE A 334 -4.58 11.29 -15.64
C ILE A 334 -5.29 10.36 -16.61
N HIS A 335 -5.56 10.88 -17.80
CA HIS A 335 -6.19 10.14 -18.87
C HIS A 335 -5.16 9.44 -19.74
N VAL A 336 -5.36 8.14 -19.96
CA VAL A 336 -4.69 7.38 -21.02
C VAL A 336 -5.55 7.47 -22.27
N THR A 337 -5.06 8.21 -23.27
CA THR A 337 -5.72 8.48 -24.55
C THR A 337 -5.01 7.82 -25.73
N SER A 338 -3.85 7.20 -25.49
CA SER A 338 -3.04 6.52 -26.51
C SER A 338 -2.57 5.14 -26.05
N LEU A 339 -2.60 4.18 -26.98
CA LEU A 339 -2.07 2.83 -26.78
C LEU A 339 -0.55 2.72 -27.03
N GLU A 340 0.08 3.83 -27.42
CA GLU A 340 1.53 3.87 -27.66
C GLU A 340 2.32 3.73 -26.37
N ASP A 341 3.44 3.01 -26.45
CA ASP A 341 4.43 2.98 -25.37
C ASP A 341 5.49 4.07 -25.58
N SER A 342 5.31 5.20 -24.89
CA SER A 342 6.25 6.35 -24.90
C SER A 342 6.12 7.18 -23.62
N GLU A 343 7.09 8.05 -23.34
CA GLU A 343 7.05 8.97 -22.19
C GLU A 343 6.15 10.20 -22.42
N ALA A 344 5.41 10.28 -23.53
CA ALA A 344 4.51 11.39 -23.82
C ALA A 344 3.23 11.32 -22.97
N GLU A 345 2.70 12.49 -22.59
CA GLU A 345 1.39 12.60 -21.94
C GLU A 345 0.29 11.90 -22.76
N GLY A 346 -0.67 11.28 -22.06
CA GLY A 346 -1.72 10.46 -22.67
C GLY A 346 -1.37 8.98 -22.83
N THR A 347 -0.15 8.54 -22.53
CA THR A 347 0.20 7.10 -22.50
C THR A 347 0.17 6.52 -21.09
N LEU A 348 -0.01 5.20 -21.00
CA LEU A 348 0.11 4.48 -19.72
C LEU A 348 1.51 4.63 -19.10
N ARG A 349 2.57 4.62 -19.92
CA ARG A 349 3.94 4.81 -19.42
C ARG A 349 4.11 6.17 -18.76
N TYR A 350 3.63 7.25 -19.38
CA TYR A 350 3.70 8.57 -18.77
C TYR A 350 2.98 8.60 -17.41
N ALA A 351 1.74 8.10 -17.38
CA ALA A 351 0.93 8.08 -16.16
C ALA A 351 1.61 7.32 -15.01
N LEU A 352 2.36 6.25 -15.32
CA LEU A 352 2.95 5.39 -14.31
C LEU A 352 4.40 5.71 -13.95
N THR A 353 5.22 6.21 -14.88
CA THR A 353 6.66 6.38 -14.66
C THR A 353 7.15 7.83 -14.75
N ILE A 354 6.34 8.74 -15.27
CA ILE A 354 6.75 10.16 -15.47
C ILE A 354 5.93 11.10 -14.58
N ALA A 355 4.62 10.89 -14.49
CA ALA A 355 3.75 11.69 -13.63
C ALA A 355 4.09 11.51 -12.14
N ASN A 356 3.98 12.59 -11.38
CA ASN A 356 4.36 12.64 -9.96
C ASN A 356 3.18 13.03 -9.07
N GLY A 357 3.26 12.64 -7.80
CA GLY A 357 2.23 12.92 -6.79
C GLY A 357 1.03 11.95 -6.85
N PRO A 358 0.06 12.13 -5.93
CA PRO A 358 -1.16 11.33 -5.89
C PRO A 358 -1.92 11.42 -7.20
N ARG A 359 -2.34 10.29 -7.76
CA ARG A 359 -3.02 10.25 -9.05
C ARG A 359 -3.91 9.05 -9.29
N ILE A 360 -5.02 9.29 -9.99
CA ILE A 360 -5.94 8.29 -10.50
C ILE A 360 -5.77 8.22 -12.02
N VAL A 361 -5.46 7.03 -12.53
CA VAL A 361 -5.28 6.78 -13.96
C VAL A 361 -6.55 6.15 -14.51
N VAL A 362 -7.17 6.85 -15.46
CA VAL A 362 -8.38 6.42 -16.19
C VAL A 362 -8.04 6.22 -17.68
N PHE A 363 -8.84 5.44 -18.38
CA PHE A 363 -8.59 5.06 -19.77
C PHE A 363 -9.72 5.53 -20.69
N ASP A 364 -9.37 6.42 -21.61
CA ASP A 364 -10.27 6.89 -22.67
C ASP A 364 -10.15 6.01 -23.92
N VAL A 365 -9.15 5.13 -23.96
CA VAL A 365 -8.89 4.19 -25.05
C VAL A 365 -8.79 2.76 -24.52
N GLY A 366 -9.33 1.81 -25.27
CA GLY A 366 -9.21 0.36 -25.04
C GLY A 366 -8.42 -0.29 -26.19
N GLY A 367 -7.82 -1.44 -25.94
CA GLY A 367 -7.00 -2.18 -26.91
C GLY A 367 -5.68 -2.69 -26.31
N VAL A 368 -4.72 -2.99 -27.19
CA VAL A 368 -3.43 -3.57 -26.81
C VAL A 368 -2.34 -2.51 -26.69
N ILE A 369 -1.72 -2.41 -25.52
CA ILE A 369 -0.50 -1.65 -25.28
C ILE A 369 0.69 -2.61 -25.39
N THR A 370 1.52 -2.43 -26.42
CA THR A 370 2.75 -3.23 -26.60
C THR A 370 3.94 -2.49 -26.01
N THR A 371 4.41 -2.93 -24.85
CA THR A 371 5.52 -2.26 -24.17
C THR A 371 6.86 -2.59 -24.85
N LYS A 372 7.74 -1.59 -24.87
CA LYS A 372 9.10 -1.60 -25.44
C LYS A 372 10.17 -1.86 -24.38
N SER A 373 9.82 -1.72 -23.11
CA SER A 373 10.67 -1.98 -21.94
C SER A 373 9.81 -2.21 -20.70
N ARG A 374 10.39 -2.80 -19.65
CA ARG A 374 9.71 -3.01 -18.35
C ARG A 374 9.09 -1.70 -17.85
N MET A 375 7.83 -1.75 -17.42
CA MET A 375 7.11 -0.64 -16.82
C MET A 375 7.06 -0.84 -15.31
N THR A 376 8.11 -0.38 -14.63
CA THR A 376 8.23 -0.46 -13.17
C THR A 376 7.63 0.77 -12.51
N VAL A 377 6.58 0.58 -11.73
CA VAL A 377 5.92 1.64 -10.98
C VAL A 377 6.57 1.79 -9.61
N GLN A 378 6.95 3.02 -9.29
CA GLN A 378 7.55 3.43 -8.02
C GLN A 378 6.78 4.61 -7.43
N GLY A 379 7.05 4.93 -6.17
CA GLY A 379 6.41 6.05 -5.48
C GLY A 379 5.14 5.63 -4.73
N GLN A 380 4.24 6.59 -4.51
CA GLN A 380 3.09 6.38 -3.64
C GLN A 380 1.81 7.05 -4.14
N TYR A 381 0.67 6.53 -3.66
CA TYR A 381 -0.68 7.07 -3.89
C TYR A 381 -1.13 7.01 -5.35
N ILE A 382 -1.22 5.81 -5.92
CA ILE A 382 -1.57 5.61 -7.34
C ILE A 382 -2.76 4.66 -7.45
N THR A 383 -3.80 5.07 -8.16
CA THR A 383 -4.88 4.17 -8.60
C THR A 383 -4.80 3.99 -10.10
N VAL A 384 -4.87 2.75 -10.60
CA VAL A 384 -5.01 2.44 -12.03
C VAL A 384 -6.31 1.67 -12.22
N ALA A 385 -7.26 2.33 -12.89
CA ALA A 385 -8.63 1.87 -13.02
C ALA A 385 -8.90 1.28 -14.41
N GLY A 386 -8.42 0.05 -14.66
CA GLY A 386 -8.58 -0.63 -15.95
C GLY A 386 -10.04 -0.79 -16.39
N GLN A 387 -10.98 -0.79 -15.44
CA GLN A 387 -12.42 -0.88 -15.70
C GLN A 387 -13.01 0.33 -16.44
N THR A 388 -12.29 1.46 -16.51
CA THR A 388 -12.75 2.66 -17.22
C THR A 388 -12.59 2.56 -18.74
N ALA A 389 -11.69 1.69 -19.21
CA ALA A 389 -11.37 1.54 -20.62
C ALA A 389 -12.61 1.12 -21.44
N PRO A 390 -12.83 1.67 -22.64
CA PRO A 390 -13.89 1.24 -23.55
C PRO A 390 -13.60 -0.12 -24.23
N GLY A 391 -14.58 -0.62 -24.98
CA GLY A 391 -14.45 -1.84 -25.77
C GLY A 391 -14.21 -3.06 -24.90
N LYS A 392 -13.13 -3.82 -25.19
CA LYS A 392 -12.75 -5.00 -24.40
C LYS A 392 -11.78 -4.67 -23.24
N GLY A 393 -11.51 -3.39 -22.99
CA GLY A 393 -10.56 -2.94 -21.98
C GLY A 393 -9.11 -2.91 -22.48
N ILE A 394 -8.16 -2.95 -21.55
CA ILE A 394 -6.72 -2.85 -21.83
C ILE A 394 -6.02 -4.19 -21.63
N VAL A 395 -5.18 -4.55 -22.60
CA VAL A 395 -4.19 -5.62 -22.50
C VAL A 395 -2.79 -5.04 -22.64
N VAL A 396 -1.88 -5.41 -21.74
CA VAL A 396 -0.46 -5.10 -21.83
C VAL A 396 0.30 -6.36 -22.26
N GLN A 397 1.06 -6.26 -23.34
CA GLN A 397 1.96 -7.32 -23.83
C GLN A 397 3.38 -6.80 -24.05
N GLY A 398 4.34 -7.69 -24.32
CA GLY A 398 5.75 -7.29 -24.52
C GLY A 398 6.59 -7.51 -23.27
N TYR A 399 6.78 -6.45 -22.51
CA TYR A 399 7.54 -6.41 -21.26
C TYR A 399 6.63 -6.31 -20.02
N PRO A 400 7.15 -6.68 -18.83
CA PRO A 400 6.39 -6.70 -17.58
C PRO A 400 5.84 -5.33 -17.14
N LEU A 401 4.72 -5.35 -16.41
CA LEU A 401 4.12 -4.22 -15.70
C LEU A 401 3.95 -4.60 -14.22
N GLY A 402 4.59 -3.87 -13.31
CA GLY A 402 4.48 -4.17 -11.88
C GLY A 402 5.12 -3.10 -11.00
N LEU A 403 4.98 -3.28 -9.69
CA LEU A 403 5.51 -2.37 -8.67
C LEU A 403 6.91 -2.78 -8.24
N SER A 404 7.70 -1.81 -7.81
CA SER A 404 8.98 -2.03 -7.14
C SER A 404 9.19 -0.98 -6.05
N GLY A 405 9.06 -1.38 -4.79
CA GLY A 405 9.20 -0.46 -3.65
C GLY A 405 8.12 0.63 -3.59
N ALA A 406 6.93 0.37 -4.14
CA ALA A 406 5.84 1.34 -4.14
C ALA A 406 4.97 1.22 -2.89
N THR A 407 4.27 2.28 -2.50
CA THR A 407 3.38 2.29 -1.34
C THR A 407 2.00 2.85 -1.69
N ASP A 408 0.90 2.33 -1.15
CA ASP A 408 -0.45 2.87 -1.43
C ASP A 408 -0.84 2.84 -2.92
N VAL A 409 -0.76 1.66 -3.53
CA VAL A 409 -1.09 1.47 -4.96
C VAL A 409 -2.27 0.50 -5.14
N ILE A 410 -3.22 0.89 -5.98
CA ILE A 410 -4.41 0.11 -6.35
C ILE A 410 -4.39 -0.14 -7.85
N PHE A 411 -4.31 -1.40 -8.30
CA PHE A 411 -4.58 -1.76 -9.70
C PHE A 411 -5.83 -2.62 -9.77
N ARG A 412 -6.74 -2.29 -10.70
CA ARG A 412 -7.95 -3.07 -10.94
C ARG A 412 -8.17 -3.34 -12.44
N HIS A 413 -8.69 -4.52 -12.77
CA HIS A 413 -9.17 -4.86 -14.11
C HIS A 413 -8.14 -4.70 -15.25
N LEU A 414 -6.86 -4.91 -14.95
CA LEU A 414 -5.81 -4.94 -15.96
C LEU A 414 -5.55 -6.36 -16.45
N ARG A 415 -5.15 -6.47 -17.73
CA ARG A 415 -4.67 -7.72 -18.32
C ARG A 415 -3.20 -7.59 -18.68
N VAL A 416 -2.37 -8.54 -18.24
CA VAL A 416 -0.94 -8.57 -18.55
C VAL A 416 -0.57 -9.94 -19.10
N PHE A 417 -0.39 -9.99 -20.41
CA PHE A 417 -0.03 -11.18 -21.17
C PHE A 417 1.21 -10.90 -22.02
N PRO A 418 2.41 -10.89 -21.43
CA PRO A 418 3.61 -10.46 -22.13
C PRO A 418 3.93 -11.31 -23.38
N GLY A 419 3.64 -12.61 -23.31
CA GLY A 419 3.88 -13.56 -24.38
C GLY A 419 5.36 -13.66 -24.75
N LYS A 420 5.65 -13.95 -26.02
CA LYS A 420 7.03 -13.99 -26.56
C LYS A 420 7.44 -12.71 -27.29
N VAL A 421 6.67 -11.62 -27.15
CA VAL A 421 6.84 -10.39 -27.93
C VAL A 421 8.21 -9.74 -27.70
N SER A 422 8.73 -9.75 -26.46
CA SER A 422 10.06 -9.20 -26.15
C SER A 422 11.22 -10.13 -26.55
N ASN A 423 10.96 -11.39 -26.88
CA ASN A 423 11.97 -12.46 -27.03
C ASN A 423 12.91 -12.61 -25.82
N GLN A 424 12.48 -12.21 -24.63
CA GLN A 424 13.25 -12.34 -23.39
C GLN A 424 12.53 -13.26 -22.40
N THR A 425 13.31 -13.89 -21.52
CA THR A 425 12.75 -14.50 -20.31
C THR A 425 12.29 -13.39 -19.38
N ILE A 426 10.97 -13.32 -19.18
CA ILE A 426 10.30 -12.28 -18.42
C ILE A 426 9.24 -12.88 -17.48
N ASP A 427 9.09 -12.19 -16.38
CA ASP A 427 7.99 -12.24 -15.41
C ASP A 427 6.75 -11.49 -15.93
N GLY A 428 5.65 -11.56 -15.19
CA GLY A 428 4.39 -10.89 -15.53
C GLY A 428 4.17 -9.62 -14.73
N MET A 429 3.37 -9.73 -13.67
CA MET A 429 3.07 -8.64 -12.75
C MET A 429 3.67 -8.89 -11.37
N GLY A 430 3.76 -7.85 -10.55
CA GLY A 430 4.24 -8.04 -9.19
C GLY A 430 4.16 -6.82 -8.30
N MET A 431 4.41 -7.05 -7.02
CA MET A 431 4.42 -6.08 -5.93
C MET A 431 5.74 -6.11 -5.15
N GLN A 432 6.86 -6.33 -5.85
CA GLN A 432 8.15 -6.49 -5.19
C GLN A 432 8.46 -5.31 -4.26
N GLY A 433 8.88 -5.59 -3.02
CA GLY A 433 9.27 -4.55 -2.06
C GLY A 433 8.16 -3.56 -1.68
N SER A 434 6.92 -3.80 -2.09
CA SER A 434 5.83 -2.80 -2.03
C SER A 434 5.02 -2.95 -0.74
N ASN A 435 4.42 -1.86 -0.27
CA ASN A 435 3.67 -1.82 0.98
C ASN A 435 2.28 -1.19 0.79
N PHE A 436 1.26 -1.69 1.49
CA PHE A 436 -0.13 -1.26 1.34
C PHE A 436 -0.57 -1.16 -0.12
N CYS A 437 -0.44 -2.26 -0.85
CA CYS A 437 -0.81 -2.34 -2.25
C CYS A 437 -1.85 -3.44 -2.49
N ILE A 438 -2.77 -3.20 -3.41
CA ILE A 438 -3.82 -4.16 -3.76
C ILE A 438 -3.99 -4.28 -5.28
N PHE A 439 -3.95 -5.52 -5.77
CA PHE A 439 -4.35 -5.89 -7.12
C PHE A 439 -5.64 -6.69 -7.01
N ASP A 440 -6.69 -6.19 -7.66
CA ASP A 440 -8.03 -6.78 -7.64
C ASP A 440 -8.51 -7.01 -9.07
N ARG A 441 -9.04 -8.20 -9.36
CA ARG A 441 -9.62 -8.51 -10.68
C ARG A 441 -8.65 -8.28 -11.83
N CYS A 442 -7.37 -8.59 -11.65
CA CYS A 442 -6.41 -8.57 -12.75
C CYS A 442 -6.31 -9.96 -13.39
N SER A 443 -6.06 -10.02 -14.69
CA SER A 443 -5.75 -11.28 -15.40
C SER A 443 -4.32 -11.24 -15.91
N MET A 444 -3.59 -12.33 -15.71
CA MET A 444 -2.19 -12.41 -16.07
C MET A 444 -1.79 -13.80 -16.49
N GLY A 445 -0.88 -13.89 -17.46
CA GLY A 445 -0.48 -15.16 -18.05
C GLY A 445 0.61 -15.04 -19.09
N TRP A 446 0.91 -16.15 -19.76
CA TRP A 446 1.85 -16.24 -20.88
C TRP A 446 3.27 -15.69 -20.58
N THR A 447 3.72 -15.85 -19.35
CA THR A 447 5.09 -15.52 -18.93
C THR A 447 6.04 -16.68 -19.16
N ILE A 448 7.35 -16.42 -19.13
CA ILE A 448 8.38 -17.47 -19.28
C ILE A 448 9.03 -17.79 -17.94
N ASP A 449 9.11 -16.82 -17.01
CA ASP A 449 9.57 -17.04 -15.63
C ASP A 449 8.36 -17.25 -14.69
N GLU A 450 8.03 -16.29 -13.81
CA GLU A 450 6.81 -16.36 -12.98
C GLU A 450 5.74 -15.38 -13.47
N THR A 451 4.46 -15.71 -13.29
CA THR A 451 3.36 -14.81 -13.68
C THR A 451 3.16 -13.69 -12.67
N PHE A 452 3.18 -14.01 -11.38
CA PHE A 452 3.06 -13.04 -10.30
C PHE A 452 4.23 -13.13 -9.30
N SER A 453 4.75 -11.99 -8.84
CA SER A 453 5.78 -11.94 -7.80
C SER A 453 5.55 -10.85 -6.75
N SER A 454 5.61 -11.19 -5.46
CA SER A 454 5.55 -10.24 -4.34
C SER A 454 6.72 -10.39 -3.36
N ARG A 455 7.88 -10.84 -3.84
CA ARG A 455 9.09 -10.97 -3.02
C ARG A 455 9.40 -9.65 -2.30
N ASP A 456 9.82 -9.77 -1.04
CA ASP A 456 10.19 -8.65 -0.18
C ASP A 456 9.08 -7.61 0.05
N ALA A 457 7.84 -7.89 -0.34
CA ALA A 457 6.71 -7.01 -0.06
C ALA A 457 6.48 -6.88 1.46
N HIS A 458 5.74 -5.86 1.85
CA HIS A 458 5.28 -5.66 3.23
C HIS A 458 3.82 -6.11 3.36
N ASN A 459 2.87 -5.17 3.47
CA ASN A 459 1.44 -5.45 3.64
C ASN A 459 0.72 -5.37 2.29
N ILE A 460 0.36 -6.49 1.67
CA ILE A 460 -0.22 -6.49 0.32
C ILE A 460 -1.39 -7.46 0.16
N THR A 461 -2.24 -7.21 -0.84
CA THR A 461 -3.34 -8.10 -1.23
C THR A 461 -3.31 -8.38 -2.74
N LEU A 462 -3.37 -9.65 -3.13
CA LEU A 462 -3.82 -10.10 -4.45
C LEU A 462 -5.17 -10.80 -4.28
N GLN A 463 -6.23 -10.20 -4.81
CA GLN A 463 -7.58 -10.74 -4.67
C GLN A 463 -8.32 -10.87 -5.99
N ARG A 464 -9.18 -11.89 -6.06
CA ARG A 464 -10.14 -12.09 -7.17
C ARG A 464 -9.52 -11.97 -8.56
N SER A 465 -8.24 -12.34 -8.67
CA SER A 465 -7.43 -12.22 -9.88
C SER A 465 -7.27 -13.59 -10.53
N MET A 466 -6.91 -13.60 -11.82
CA MET A 466 -6.67 -14.82 -12.58
C MET A 466 -5.21 -14.92 -13.00
N ILE A 467 -4.59 -16.06 -12.70
CA ILE A 467 -3.27 -16.45 -13.19
C ILE A 467 -3.45 -17.68 -14.07
N SER A 468 -3.22 -17.55 -15.37
CA SER A 468 -3.47 -18.65 -16.30
C SER A 468 -2.37 -18.83 -17.34
N GLU A 469 -2.09 -20.09 -17.66
CA GLU A 469 -1.22 -20.47 -18.77
C GLU A 469 0.18 -19.80 -18.80
N PRO A 470 0.97 -19.79 -17.69
CA PRO A 470 2.40 -19.52 -17.81
C PRO A 470 3.03 -20.51 -18.80
N LEU A 471 3.91 -20.03 -19.68
CA LEU A 471 4.45 -20.83 -20.78
C LEU A 471 5.47 -21.84 -20.27
N ASN A 472 5.25 -23.11 -20.57
CA ASN A 472 5.99 -24.20 -19.91
C ASN A 472 7.36 -24.46 -20.52
N ILE A 473 7.43 -25.02 -21.74
CA ILE A 473 8.69 -25.23 -22.46
C ILE A 473 8.90 -24.08 -23.44
N ALA A 474 9.21 -22.91 -22.88
CA ALA A 474 9.19 -21.66 -23.63
C ALA A 474 10.57 -21.07 -23.97
N GLY A 475 11.66 -21.70 -23.50
CA GLY A 475 13.04 -21.24 -23.74
C GLY A 475 13.59 -20.31 -22.66
N HIS A 476 13.42 -20.69 -21.39
CA HIS A 476 13.93 -19.93 -20.26
C HIS A 476 15.47 -19.83 -20.27
N LYS A 477 16.03 -18.62 -20.25
CA LYS A 477 17.46 -18.34 -20.47
C LYS A 477 18.42 -18.99 -19.46
N ASN A 478 17.95 -19.22 -18.23
CA ASN A 478 18.76 -19.79 -17.14
C ASN A 478 18.70 -21.34 -17.08
N TYR A 479 17.94 -22.00 -17.96
CA TYR A 479 17.76 -23.45 -17.94
C TYR A 479 18.08 -24.09 -19.31
N PRO A 480 18.42 -25.39 -19.33
CA PRO A 480 18.57 -26.12 -20.58
C PRO A 480 17.33 -26.04 -21.48
N VAL A 481 17.54 -26.13 -22.79
CA VAL A 481 16.44 -26.23 -23.76
C VAL A 481 15.58 -27.45 -23.42
N GLY A 482 14.26 -27.27 -23.43
CA GLY A 482 13.32 -28.34 -23.08
C GLY A 482 12.91 -28.37 -21.60
N THR A 483 13.54 -27.56 -20.73
CA THR A 483 13.12 -27.45 -19.33
C THR A 483 11.73 -26.82 -19.22
N GLN A 484 10.87 -27.47 -18.45
CA GLN A 484 9.55 -27.00 -18.05
C GLN A 484 9.68 -25.93 -16.96
N HIS A 485 9.07 -24.77 -17.17
CA HIS A 485 9.12 -23.63 -16.23
C HIS A 485 7.82 -22.80 -16.26
N GLY A 486 6.68 -23.41 -16.53
CA GLY A 486 5.38 -22.72 -16.56
C GLY A 486 4.88 -22.41 -15.15
N TYR A 487 5.45 -21.41 -14.48
CA TYR A 487 5.19 -21.13 -13.07
C TYR A 487 4.21 -19.99 -12.81
N ALA A 488 3.26 -20.22 -11.90
CA ALA A 488 2.23 -19.25 -11.58
C ALA A 488 2.77 -18.09 -10.72
N ALA A 489 3.23 -18.35 -9.49
CA ALA A 489 3.57 -17.26 -8.58
C ALA A 489 4.73 -17.54 -7.61
N SER A 490 5.45 -16.47 -7.24
CA SER A 490 6.37 -16.40 -6.10
C SER A 490 5.90 -15.34 -5.11
N ILE A 491 5.41 -15.75 -3.95
CA ILE A 491 4.72 -14.86 -3.00
C ILE A 491 5.51 -14.62 -1.73
N GLY A 492 5.65 -13.35 -1.36
CA GLY A 492 6.23 -12.87 -0.11
C GLY A 492 5.39 -11.73 0.46
N GLY A 493 5.81 -11.24 1.63
CA GLY A 493 5.10 -10.22 2.40
C GLY A 493 5.60 -10.21 3.84
N GLU A 494 5.74 -9.03 4.46
CA GLU A 494 5.67 -8.92 5.92
C GLU A 494 4.35 -9.53 6.38
N VAL A 495 3.24 -9.11 5.75
CA VAL A 495 2.01 -9.89 5.66
C VAL A 495 1.41 -9.82 4.24
N GLY A 496 1.42 -10.94 3.52
CA GLY A 496 0.84 -11.05 2.18
C GLY A 496 -0.49 -11.80 2.17
N SER A 497 -1.56 -11.17 1.67
CA SER A 497 -2.90 -11.79 1.50
C SER A 497 -3.14 -12.21 0.05
N PHE A 498 -3.41 -13.50 -0.17
CA PHE A 498 -3.68 -14.07 -1.49
C PHE A 498 -4.99 -14.85 -1.42
N HIS A 499 -6.08 -14.25 -1.89
CA HIS A 499 -7.39 -14.88 -1.74
C HIS A 499 -8.32 -14.75 -2.93
N HIS A 500 -9.19 -15.75 -3.06
CA HIS A 500 -10.22 -15.79 -4.11
C HIS A 500 -9.66 -15.71 -5.54
N ASN A 501 -8.39 -16.09 -5.74
CA ASN A 501 -7.79 -16.10 -7.06
C ASN A 501 -8.05 -17.43 -7.78
N LEU A 502 -8.16 -17.37 -9.10
CA LEU A 502 -8.14 -18.55 -9.96
C LEU A 502 -6.75 -18.73 -10.56
N ILE A 503 -6.10 -19.86 -10.25
CA ILE A 503 -4.87 -20.29 -10.90
C ILE A 503 -5.19 -21.50 -11.76
N ALA A 504 -4.88 -21.45 -13.05
CA ALA A 504 -5.23 -22.54 -13.95
C ALA A 504 -4.14 -22.84 -14.97
N HIS A 505 -3.97 -24.13 -15.28
CA HIS A 505 -3.10 -24.60 -16.36
C HIS A 505 -1.62 -24.21 -16.20
N ALA A 506 -1.12 -24.23 -14.96
CA ALA A 506 0.29 -24.00 -14.65
C ALA A 506 1.03 -25.32 -14.41
N GLU A 507 2.29 -25.41 -14.83
CA GLU A 507 3.16 -26.55 -14.52
C GLU A 507 3.43 -26.67 -13.03
N GLY A 508 3.54 -25.52 -12.36
CA GLY A 508 3.97 -25.50 -10.99
C GLY A 508 3.85 -24.17 -10.29
N ARG A 509 4.25 -24.17 -9.02
CA ARG A 509 4.27 -22.98 -8.17
C ARG A 509 2.92 -22.28 -8.17
N SER A 510 1.84 -23.05 -8.00
CA SER A 510 0.50 -22.49 -7.78
C SER A 510 0.61 -21.36 -6.75
N TRP A 511 1.33 -21.63 -5.66
CA TRP A 511 2.03 -20.60 -4.90
C TRP A 511 3.42 -21.10 -4.50
N SER A 512 4.49 -20.42 -4.89
CA SER A 512 5.80 -20.65 -4.28
C SER A 512 6.04 -19.63 -3.18
N MET A 513 6.09 -20.07 -1.93
CA MET A 513 6.33 -19.19 -0.80
C MET A 513 7.80 -18.76 -0.79
N ALA A 514 7.97 -17.45 -0.82
CA ALA A 514 9.22 -16.73 -0.87
C ALA A 514 9.27 -15.71 0.27
N GLY A 515 9.11 -16.18 1.51
CA GLY A 515 9.06 -15.33 2.70
C GLY A 515 10.32 -14.53 2.98
N GLY A 516 11.45 -14.92 2.36
CA GLY A 516 12.73 -14.23 2.53
C GLY A 516 13.32 -14.44 3.91
N VAL A 517 14.23 -13.54 4.29
CA VAL A 517 14.86 -13.52 5.62
C VAL A 517 14.91 -12.11 6.17
N ASP A 518 14.97 -11.99 7.49
CA ASP A 518 15.19 -10.72 8.17
C ASP A 518 16.68 -10.32 8.17
N ASP A 519 16.97 -9.16 8.76
CA ASP A 519 18.34 -8.63 8.86
C ASP A 519 19.31 -9.54 9.64
N GLU A 520 18.79 -10.48 10.43
CA GLU A 520 19.57 -11.47 11.17
C GLU A 520 19.60 -12.83 10.46
N ALA A 521 19.22 -12.86 9.18
CA ALA A 521 19.13 -14.04 8.32
C ALA A 521 18.17 -15.13 8.84
N ARG A 522 17.20 -14.76 9.69
CA ARG A 522 16.14 -15.67 10.12
C ARG A 522 15.03 -15.69 9.08
N PHE A 523 14.38 -16.83 8.88
CA PHE A 523 13.18 -16.90 8.03
C PHE A 523 12.20 -15.78 8.37
N ALA A 524 11.70 -15.12 7.33
CA ALA A 524 10.76 -14.01 7.43
C ALA A 524 9.46 -14.31 6.67
N GLY A 525 8.54 -13.36 6.79
CA GLY A 525 7.30 -13.28 6.04
C GLY A 525 6.14 -14.07 6.63
N MET A 526 4.96 -13.46 6.58
CA MET A 526 3.70 -14.02 7.04
C MET A 526 2.73 -14.05 5.86
N LEU A 527 2.18 -15.20 5.51
CA LEU A 527 1.34 -15.36 4.31
C LEU A 527 -0.04 -15.88 4.68
N ASP A 528 -1.09 -15.26 4.15
CA ASP A 528 -2.45 -15.76 4.21
C ASP A 528 -2.92 -16.17 2.81
N ILE A 529 -2.97 -17.47 2.58
CA ILE A 529 -3.30 -18.10 1.30
C ILE A 529 -4.63 -18.81 1.48
N ARG A 530 -5.71 -18.20 0.97
CA ARG A 530 -7.05 -18.62 1.34
C ARG A 530 -8.07 -18.55 0.23
N ASN A 531 -9.00 -19.51 0.18
CA ASN A 531 -10.11 -19.50 -0.77
C ASN A 531 -9.68 -19.36 -2.24
N ASN A 532 -8.45 -19.77 -2.58
CA ASN A 532 -8.02 -19.81 -3.97
C ASN A 532 -8.49 -21.11 -4.62
N VAL A 533 -8.74 -21.04 -5.93
CA VAL A 533 -9.01 -22.22 -6.77
C VAL A 533 -7.80 -22.47 -7.65
N VAL A 534 -7.32 -23.71 -7.64
CA VAL A 534 -6.21 -24.14 -8.49
C VAL A 534 -6.66 -25.29 -9.37
N TYR A 535 -6.55 -25.13 -10.70
CA TYR A 535 -6.99 -26.11 -11.68
C TYR A 535 -5.87 -26.57 -12.63
N ASN A 536 -5.88 -27.87 -12.97
CA ASN A 536 -4.99 -28.48 -13.96
C ASN A 536 -3.49 -28.18 -13.75
N PHE A 537 -3.04 -28.29 -12.50
CA PHE A 537 -1.63 -28.14 -12.12
C PHE A 537 -0.79 -29.32 -12.63
N GLY A 538 0.47 -29.06 -12.96
CA GLY A 538 1.46 -30.05 -13.40
C GLY A 538 2.17 -30.76 -12.24
N ASP A 539 3.51 -30.85 -12.33
CA ASP A 539 4.33 -31.62 -11.40
C ASP A 539 4.59 -30.91 -10.06
N ARG A 540 4.23 -29.63 -9.91
CA ARG A 540 4.31 -28.89 -8.64
C ARG A 540 2.97 -28.20 -8.31
N VAL A 541 2.73 -27.97 -7.02
CA VAL A 541 1.56 -27.26 -6.47
C VAL A 541 2.05 -26.11 -5.59
N THR A 542 1.42 -25.79 -4.45
CA THR A 542 2.00 -24.88 -3.45
C THR A 542 3.21 -25.50 -2.77
N ASP A 543 4.31 -24.75 -2.73
CA ASP A 543 5.59 -25.18 -2.17
C ASP A 543 6.42 -24.00 -1.62
N GLY A 544 7.66 -24.25 -1.21
CA GLY A 544 8.54 -23.27 -0.57
C GLY A 544 8.30 -23.12 0.94
N GLY A 545 8.67 -21.96 1.48
CA GLY A 545 8.44 -21.65 2.88
C GLY A 545 8.50 -20.16 3.23
N ALA A 546 7.94 -19.85 4.40
CA ALA A 546 7.92 -18.54 5.03
C ALA A 546 7.98 -18.75 6.56
N HIS A 547 8.20 -17.68 7.33
CA HIS A 547 8.19 -17.78 8.78
C HIS A 547 6.87 -18.35 9.29
N GLN A 548 5.76 -17.83 8.79
CA GLN A 548 4.40 -18.28 9.12
C GLN A 548 3.53 -18.26 7.86
N ALA A 549 2.75 -19.31 7.61
CA ALA A 549 1.71 -19.24 6.59
C ALA A 549 0.41 -19.93 6.99
N GLN A 550 -0.71 -19.26 6.70
CA GLN A 550 -2.07 -19.75 6.86
C GLN A 550 -2.56 -20.23 5.49
N PHE A 551 -2.81 -21.52 5.34
CA PHE A 551 -3.27 -22.16 4.12
C PHE A 551 -4.68 -22.71 4.35
N VAL A 552 -5.70 -21.87 4.07
CA VAL A 552 -7.06 -22.07 4.59
C VAL A 552 -8.10 -22.13 3.47
N SER A 553 -8.90 -23.19 3.44
CA SER A 553 -10.07 -23.31 2.56
C SER A 553 -9.79 -23.08 1.07
N ASN A 554 -8.62 -23.50 0.58
CA ASN A 554 -8.29 -23.52 -0.85
C ASN A 554 -8.85 -24.79 -1.50
N LEU A 555 -9.27 -24.69 -2.77
CA LEU A 555 -9.71 -25.84 -3.55
C LEU A 555 -8.74 -26.12 -4.70
N TYR A 556 -8.16 -27.32 -4.69
CA TYR A 556 -7.31 -27.83 -5.76
C TYR A 556 -8.08 -28.84 -6.58
N LYS A 557 -8.42 -28.50 -7.82
CA LYS A 557 -9.11 -29.39 -8.74
C LYS A 557 -8.12 -30.00 -9.73
N LYS A 558 -8.01 -31.33 -9.70
CA LYS A 558 -7.19 -32.05 -10.67
C LYS A 558 -7.76 -31.88 -12.09
N GLY A 559 -6.88 -31.59 -13.05
CA GLY A 559 -7.18 -31.64 -14.47
C GLY A 559 -6.40 -32.74 -15.19
N PRO A 560 -6.50 -32.83 -16.52
CA PRO A 560 -5.80 -33.82 -17.34
C PRO A 560 -4.28 -33.89 -17.14
N ALA A 561 -3.61 -32.79 -16.75
CA ALA A 561 -2.18 -32.78 -16.47
C ALA A 561 -1.81 -33.16 -15.01
N SER A 562 -2.79 -33.23 -14.11
CA SER A 562 -2.56 -33.30 -12.67
C SER A 562 -2.35 -34.70 -12.13
N THR A 563 -1.17 -34.94 -11.56
CA THR A 563 -0.81 -36.23 -10.94
C THR A 563 -0.74 -36.17 -9.41
N ARG A 564 -0.55 -34.98 -8.82
CA ARG A 564 -0.41 -34.82 -7.36
C ARG A 564 -1.71 -35.07 -6.61
N THR A 565 -1.58 -35.52 -5.36
CA THR A 565 -2.67 -35.81 -4.43
C THR A 565 -2.50 -35.06 -3.11
N TYR A 566 -1.79 -33.94 -3.15
CA TYR A 566 -1.64 -32.98 -2.07
C TYR A 566 -1.69 -31.55 -2.63
N ALA A 567 -2.05 -30.57 -1.80
CA ALA A 567 -2.16 -29.16 -2.21
C ALA A 567 -0.93 -28.35 -1.80
N PHE A 568 -0.35 -28.66 -0.63
CA PHE A 568 0.78 -27.94 -0.09
C PHE A 568 1.89 -28.90 0.40
N ARG A 569 3.10 -28.67 -0.12
CA ARG A 569 4.35 -29.29 0.32
C ARG A 569 5.21 -28.24 1.03
N ALA A 570 5.25 -28.26 2.36
CA ALA A 570 6.13 -27.42 3.17
C ALA A 570 7.58 -27.90 3.03
N GLN A 571 8.46 -27.12 2.41
CA GLN A 571 9.85 -27.51 2.18
C GLN A 571 10.75 -27.01 3.31
N TYR A 572 11.43 -27.94 3.98
CA TYR A 572 12.47 -27.67 4.98
C TYR A 572 13.82 -28.12 4.44
N GLU A 573 14.39 -27.29 3.55
CA GLU A 573 15.61 -27.59 2.79
C GLU A 573 16.76 -26.62 3.06
N ASP A 574 16.48 -25.46 3.64
CA ASP A 574 17.45 -24.43 4.00
C ASP A 574 17.71 -24.45 5.53
N ASP A 575 18.96 -24.69 5.95
CA ASP A 575 19.37 -24.68 7.37
C ASP A 575 19.61 -23.24 7.87
N MET A 576 18.63 -22.36 7.64
CA MET A 576 18.65 -20.96 8.08
C MET A 576 18.08 -20.81 9.49
N PRO A 577 18.53 -19.82 10.28
CA PRO A 577 17.95 -19.48 11.57
C PRO A 577 16.43 -19.19 11.53
N GLY A 578 15.76 -19.28 12.68
CA GLY A 578 14.33 -19.01 12.81
C GLY A 578 13.46 -20.26 12.62
N THR A 579 12.17 -20.06 12.37
CA THR A 579 11.19 -21.14 12.19
C THR A 579 10.38 -20.94 10.92
N GLN A 580 9.91 -22.04 10.33
CA GLN A 580 8.88 -22.05 9.29
C GLN A 580 7.70 -22.88 9.79
N GLN A 581 6.56 -22.24 10.05
CA GLN A 581 5.40 -22.89 10.64
C GLN A 581 4.13 -22.62 9.83
N TYR A 582 3.22 -23.58 9.83
CA TYR A 582 2.05 -23.57 8.96
C TYR A 582 0.75 -23.85 9.73
N PHE A 583 -0.30 -23.09 9.42
CA PHE A 583 -1.68 -23.38 9.81
C PHE A 583 -2.41 -23.88 8.56
N CYS A 584 -2.96 -25.10 8.59
CA CYS A 584 -3.59 -25.72 7.42
C CYS A 584 -4.97 -26.27 7.79
N GLU A 585 -6.02 -25.67 7.22
CA GLU A 585 -7.41 -25.97 7.59
C GLU A 585 -8.36 -25.88 6.38
N GLY A 586 -9.37 -26.77 6.33
CA GLY A 586 -10.52 -26.62 5.43
C GLY A 586 -10.23 -26.76 3.93
N ASN A 587 -9.04 -27.19 3.51
CA ASN A 587 -8.69 -27.31 2.10
C ASN A 587 -9.32 -28.56 1.48
N ALA A 588 -9.66 -28.48 0.19
CA ALA A 588 -10.28 -29.58 -0.54
C ALA A 588 -9.55 -29.91 -1.85
N MET A 589 -9.51 -31.19 -2.17
CA MET A 589 -9.15 -31.70 -3.49
C MET A 589 -10.18 -32.77 -3.87
N PRO A 590 -11.24 -32.41 -4.62
CA PRO A 590 -12.32 -33.33 -4.94
C PRO A 590 -11.81 -34.66 -5.50
N GLY A 591 -12.29 -35.77 -4.92
CA GLY A 591 -11.85 -37.13 -5.25
C GLY A 591 -10.57 -37.59 -4.55
N VAL A 592 -9.95 -36.76 -3.70
CA VAL A 592 -8.73 -37.08 -2.94
C VAL A 592 -8.90 -36.81 -1.43
N PHE A 593 -9.29 -35.59 -1.05
CA PHE A 593 -9.62 -35.19 0.33
C PHE A 593 -10.65 -34.05 0.33
N SER A 594 -11.45 -33.95 1.38
CA SER A 594 -12.46 -32.88 1.58
C SER A 594 -11.99 -31.85 2.61
N GLU A 595 -12.72 -30.74 2.71
CA GLU A 595 -12.51 -29.70 3.72
C GLU A 595 -12.60 -30.23 5.16
N ASP A 596 -13.43 -31.26 5.41
CA ASP A 596 -13.57 -31.92 6.71
C ASP A 596 -12.53 -33.03 6.98
N SER A 597 -11.66 -33.34 6.01
CA SER A 597 -10.64 -34.38 6.19
C SER A 597 -9.54 -33.92 7.17
N GLU A 598 -8.81 -34.88 7.76
CA GLU A 598 -7.56 -34.57 8.47
C GLU A 598 -6.57 -33.91 7.49
N GLN A 599 -6.27 -32.62 7.72
CA GLN A 599 -5.58 -31.77 6.74
C GLN A 599 -4.07 -32.04 6.67
N TYR A 600 -3.48 -32.54 7.76
CA TYR A 600 -2.10 -33.01 7.85
C TYR A 600 -2.02 -34.11 8.92
N VAL A 601 -1.12 -35.09 8.76
CA VAL A 601 -1.00 -36.23 9.69
C VAL A 601 0.24 -36.07 10.55
N SER A 602 0.09 -36.26 11.87
CA SER A 602 1.15 -35.96 12.86
C SER A 602 1.55 -34.48 12.79
N ASP A 603 2.84 -34.16 12.82
CA ASP A 603 3.36 -32.81 12.56
C ASP A 603 3.65 -32.60 11.05
N GLY A 604 2.76 -33.10 10.19
CA GLY A 604 2.91 -33.07 8.72
C GLY A 604 3.85 -34.12 8.12
N THR A 605 4.48 -34.97 8.92
CA THR A 605 5.43 -36.00 8.44
C THR A 605 4.82 -37.39 8.30
N GLY A 606 3.58 -37.60 8.76
CA GLY A 606 2.94 -38.91 8.76
C GLY A 606 2.48 -39.40 7.39
N LYS A 607 2.33 -38.49 6.41
CA LYS A 607 1.81 -38.80 5.07
C LYS A 607 2.24 -37.74 4.05
N SER A 608 2.61 -38.14 2.84
CA SER A 608 3.03 -37.24 1.75
C SER A 608 2.14 -37.29 0.50
N SER A 609 1.03 -38.03 0.55
CA SER A 609 0.06 -38.18 -0.55
C SER A 609 -1.34 -38.37 0.00
N ASN A 610 -2.36 -38.00 -0.77
CA ASN A 610 -3.78 -38.02 -0.36
C ASN A 610 -3.99 -37.27 0.97
N VAL A 611 -3.46 -36.05 1.08
CA VAL A 611 -3.49 -35.18 2.26
C VAL A 611 -3.38 -33.73 1.80
N ALA A 612 -3.99 -32.77 2.50
CA ALA A 612 -3.93 -31.37 2.07
C ALA A 612 -2.50 -30.82 2.16
N CYS A 613 -1.89 -30.96 3.34
CA CYS A 613 -0.60 -30.39 3.68
C CYS A 613 0.34 -31.45 4.25
N TRP A 614 1.63 -31.35 3.90
CA TRP A 614 2.67 -32.19 4.49
C TRP A 614 4.02 -31.47 4.54
N ALA A 615 4.90 -31.95 5.42
CA ALA A 615 6.25 -31.43 5.63
C ALA A 615 7.30 -32.33 4.96
N ASP A 616 8.01 -31.76 4.00
CA ASP A 616 9.15 -32.34 3.31
C ASP A 616 10.44 -31.90 4.00
N VAL A 617 10.91 -32.72 4.94
CA VAL A 617 12.08 -32.42 5.77
C VAL A 617 13.32 -33.10 5.24
N THR A 618 14.23 -32.33 4.67
CA THR A 618 15.51 -32.84 4.12
C THR A 618 16.72 -32.46 4.95
N ILE A 619 16.54 -31.69 6.03
CA ILE A 619 17.59 -31.27 6.97
C ILE A 619 17.38 -31.88 8.36
N GLY A 620 18.46 -32.03 9.13
CA GLY A 620 18.43 -32.70 10.44
C GLY A 620 17.97 -31.85 11.62
N ASN A 621 17.89 -30.52 11.48
CA ASN A 621 17.78 -29.57 12.60
C ASN A 621 16.38 -28.98 12.83
N VAL A 622 15.32 -29.53 12.24
CA VAL A 622 13.94 -29.03 12.45
C VAL A 622 13.36 -29.60 13.76
N THR A 623 13.55 -28.88 14.86
CA THR A 623 13.12 -29.30 16.21
C THR A 623 11.79 -28.68 16.68
N TYR A 624 11.30 -27.65 15.98
CA TYR A 624 10.05 -26.98 16.27
C TYR A 624 8.85 -27.64 15.56
N GLN A 625 7.65 -27.32 16.05
CA GLN A 625 6.37 -27.78 15.47
C GLN A 625 6.15 -27.13 14.10
N LYS A 626 5.87 -27.95 13.08
CA LYS A 626 5.74 -27.55 11.68
C LYS A 626 4.31 -27.09 11.40
N PHE A 627 3.32 -27.86 11.86
CA PHE A 627 1.90 -27.53 11.71
C PHE A 627 1.26 -27.22 13.06
N VAL A 628 0.66 -26.04 13.18
CA VAL A 628 0.02 -25.55 14.41
C VAL A 628 -1.51 -25.61 14.31
N PRO A 629 -2.23 -25.69 15.44
CA PRO A 629 -3.69 -25.81 15.42
C PRO A 629 -4.45 -24.48 15.33
N GLU A 630 -3.78 -23.33 15.47
CA GLU A 630 -4.41 -22.01 15.51
C GLU A 630 -3.66 -21.01 14.61
N PRO A 631 -4.36 -20.04 14.00
CA PRO A 631 -3.75 -18.97 13.22
C PRO A 631 -2.93 -18.00 14.09
N TRP A 632 -1.98 -17.29 13.48
CA TRP A 632 -1.14 -16.29 14.18
C TRP A 632 -1.70 -14.88 14.09
N PHE A 633 -2.46 -14.58 13.04
CA PHE A 633 -2.94 -13.24 12.75
C PHE A 633 -4.33 -13.24 12.13
N GLU A 634 -5.09 -12.19 12.40
CA GLU A 634 -6.38 -11.98 11.75
C GLU A 634 -6.16 -11.79 10.26
N SER A 635 -7.03 -12.42 9.50
CA SER A 635 -6.86 -12.59 8.07
C SER A 635 -7.55 -11.48 7.27
N HIS A 636 -8.53 -10.78 7.88
CA HIS A 636 -9.28 -9.66 7.29
C HIS A 636 -9.91 -9.93 5.91
N VAL A 637 -10.33 -11.18 5.67
CA VAL A 637 -11.15 -11.55 4.51
C VAL A 637 -12.31 -12.37 5.04
N GLU A 638 -13.48 -12.22 4.45
CA GLU A 638 -14.60 -13.12 4.64
C GLU A 638 -14.23 -14.51 4.11
N THR A 639 -13.94 -15.45 5.00
CA THR A 639 -13.61 -16.83 4.63
C THR A 639 -14.88 -17.63 4.33
N GLN A 640 -14.91 -18.35 3.21
CA GLN A 640 -15.89 -19.41 2.98
C GLN A 640 -15.25 -20.79 3.04
N SER A 641 -16.06 -21.85 3.05
CA SER A 641 -15.52 -23.20 2.85
C SER A 641 -14.89 -23.34 1.45
N ALA A 642 -14.02 -24.32 1.24
CA ALA A 642 -13.36 -24.52 -0.05
C ALA A 642 -14.37 -24.76 -1.18
N THR A 643 -15.47 -25.43 -0.87
CA THR A 643 -16.56 -25.70 -1.83
C THR A 643 -17.30 -24.42 -2.23
N GLU A 644 -17.62 -23.55 -1.28
CA GLU A 644 -18.27 -22.26 -1.54
C GLU A 644 -17.32 -21.29 -2.27
N ALA A 645 -16.06 -21.24 -1.85
CA ALA A 645 -15.02 -20.44 -2.50
C ALA A 645 -14.89 -20.82 -3.98
N TYR A 646 -14.94 -22.10 -4.32
CA TYR A 646 -14.91 -22.54 -5.72
C TYR A 646 -16.02 -21.94 -6.57
N LYS A 647 -17.25 -21.85 -6.03
CA LYS A 647 -18.36 -21.25 -6.76
C LYS A 647 -18.18 -19.75 -6.95
N ARG A 648 -17.74 -19.04 -5.90
CA ARG A 648 -17.51 -17.59 -5.93
C ARG A 648 -16.36 -17.22 -6.87
N VAL A 649 -15.22 -17.89 -6.76
CA VAL A 649 -14.02 -17.63 -7.60
C VAL A 649 -14.31 -17.83 -9.08
N LEU A 650 -15.02 -18.89 -9.46
CA LEU A 650 -15.37 -19.12 -10.86
C LEU A 650 -16.40 -18.13 -11.40
N SER A 651 -17.16 -17.49 -10.53
CA SER A 651 -18.12 -16.46 -10.89
C SER A 651 -17.51 -15.05 -10.90
N ASP A 652 -16.28 -14.89 -10.37
CA ASP A 652 -15.75 -13.59 -10.00
C ASP A 652 -14.23 -13.56 -9.80
N SER A 653 -13.49 -13.94 -10.84
CA SER A 653 -12.03 -13.84 -10.88
C SER A 653 -11.53 -13.31 -12.23
N GLY A 654 -10.40 -12.61 -12.17
CA GLY A 654 -9.80 -11.98 -13.35
C GLY A 654 -10.47 -10.67 -13.73
N ALA A 655 -9.98 -10.06 -14.81
CA ALA A 655 -10.52 -8.84 -15.38
C ALA A 655 -11.90 -9.12 -16.00
N SER A 656 -12.95 -8.69 -15.31
CA SER A 656 -14.34 -8.85 -15.76
C SER A 656 -14.98 -7.57 -16.31
N GLN A 657 -14.34 -6.42 -16.11
CA GLN A 657 -14.77 -5.11 -16.62
C GLN A 657 -13.74 -4.54 -17.60
N PRO A 658 -14.18 -3.91 -18.70
CA PRO A 658 -15.58 -3.73 -19.14
C PRO A 658 -16.27 -5.04 -19.60
N VAL A 659 -15.49 -6.09 -19.88
CA VAL A 659 -16.01 -7.41 -20.23
C VAL A 659 -15.02 -8.48 -19.75
N GLN A 660 -15.48 -9.70 -19.51
CA GLN A 660 -14.61 -10.88 -19.40
C GLN A 660 -14.27 -11.38 -20.81
N ASP A 661 -12.99 -11.56 -21.10
CA ASP A 661 -12.52 -11.92 -22.44
C ASP A 661 -12.69 -13.42 -22.73
N ASP A 662 -12.46 -13.85 -23.98
CA ASP A 662 -12.73 -15.22 -24.38
C ASP A 662 -11.71 -16.20 -23.77
N HIS A 663 -10.49 -15.72 -23.50
CA HIS A 663 -9.48 -16.48 -22.77
C HIS A 663 -9.94 -16.82 -21.35
N ASP A 664 -10.28 -15.82 -20.53
CA ASP A 664 -10.70 -16.02 -19.14
C ASP A 664 -11.99 -16.84 -19.05
N LYS A 665 -12.97 -16.59 -19.95
CA LYS A 665 -14.19 -17.41 -20.06
C LYS A 665 -13.87 -18.88 -20.31
N ARG A 666 -12.92 -19.17 -21.22
CA ARG A 666 -12.47 -20.53 -21.50
C ARG A 666 -11.83 -21.15 -20.25
N ILE A 667 -10.97 -20.42 -19.54
CA ILE A 667 -10.33 -20.94 -18.31
C ILE A 667 -11.37 -21.31 -17.25
N VAL A 668 -12.39 -20.47 -17.04
CA VAL A 668 -13.50 -20.76 -16.13
C VAL A 668 -14.27 -22.01 -16.59
N HIS A 669 -14.60 -22.11 -17.88
CA HIS A 669 -15.34 -23.24 -18.45
C HIS A 669 -14.57 -24.58 -18.35
N GLU A 670 -13.27 -24.56 -18.66
CA GLU A 670 -12.38 -25.72 -18.54
C GLU A 670 -12.27 -26.16 -17.06
N THR A 671 -12.13 -25.18 -16.16
CA THR A 671 -12.12 -25.44 -14.71
C THR A 671 -13.42 -26.07 -14.25
N LEU A 672 -14.58 -25.57 -14.69
CA LEU A 672 -15.90 -26.13 -14.36
C LEU A 672 -16.02 -27.59 -14.83
N ASN A 673 -15.71 -27.85 -16.10
CA ASN A 673 -15.90 -29.15 -16.71
C ASN A 673 -14.82 -30.17 -16.35
N GLY A 674 -13.69 -29.72 -15.82
CA GLY A 674 -12.55 -30.60 -15.55
C GLY A 674 -11.88 -31.13 -16.82
N ASN A 675 -11.91 -30.36 -17.91
CA ASN A 675 -11.30 -30.69 -19.20
C ASN A 675 -10.34 -29.59 -19.68
N THR A 676 -9.71 -29.77 -20.84
CA THR A 676 -8.81 -28.79 -21.46
C THR A 676 -9.13 -28.68 -22.95
N THR A 677 -9.11 -27.48 -23.52
CA THR A 677 -9.33 -27.30 -24.97
C THR A 677 -8.05 -27.55 -25.76
N TYR A 678 -6.91 -27.07 -25.25
CA TYR A 678 -5.63 -27.08 -25.98
C TYR A 678 -4.58 -27.98 -25.33
N THR A 679 -3.48 -28.22 -26.05
CA THR A 679 -2.35 -29.04 -25.63
C THR A 679 -1.06 -28.33 -26.01
N GLY A 680 -0.09 -28.27 -25.09
CA GLY A 680 1.20 -27.63 -25.37
C GLY A 680 1.90 -28.22 -26.58
N SER A 681 2.41 -27.36 -27.47
CA SER A 681 2.97 -27.79 -28.76
C SER A 681 4.28 -28.56 -28.61
N VAL A 682 5.03 -28.38 -27.53
CA VAL A 682 6.33 -29.01 -27.28
C VAL A 682 6.19 -30.10 -26.22
N GLY A 683 5.71 -29.75 -25.03
CA GLY A 683 5.58 -30.65 -23.88
C GLY A 683 4.44 -31.65 -24.00
N LYS A 684 3.49 -31.43 -24.92
CA LYS A 684 2.30 -32.28 -25.15
C LYS A 684 1.42 -32.48 -23.90
N LYS A 685 1.56 -31.62 -22.90
CA LYS A 685 0.70 -31.62 -21.70
C LYS A 685 -0.65 -30.98 -22.05
N HIS A 686 -1.74 -31.60 -21.61
CA HIS A 686 -3.10 -31.11 -21.83
C HIS A 686 -3.35 -29.86 -20.97
N GLY A 687 -3.76 -28.77 -21.61
CA GLY A 687 -4.00 -27.47 -20.99
C GLY A 687 -2.76 -26.64 -20.67
N ILE A 688 -1.59 -27.26 -20.46
CA ILE A 688 -0.34 -26.53 -20.16
C ILE A 688 0.39 -26.21 -21.47
N ILE A 689 0.41 -24.93 -21.84
CA ILE A 689 0.90 -24.46 -23.14
C ILE A 689 2.39 -24.11 -23.13
N ASP A 690 3.03 -24.12 -24.31
CA ASP A 690 4.45 -23.80 -24.49
C ASP A 690 4.67 -22.49 -25.28
N ASN A 691 3.61 -22.05 -25.96
CA ASN A 691 3.58 -20.86 -26.80
C ASN A 691 2.15 -20.29 -26.84
N PRO A 692 1.95 -18.96 -26.82
CA PRO A 692 0.63 -18.38 -27.05
C PRO A 692 -0.06 -18.89 -28.33
N ALA A 693 0.71 -19.24 -29.37
CA ALA A 693 0.18 -19.83 -30.60
C ALA A 693 -0.55 -21.18 -30.39
N ASP A 694 -0.30 -21.90 -29.29
CA ASP A 694 -0.98 -23.15 -28.95
C ASP A 694 -2.49 -22.94 -28.72
N VAL A 695 -2.89 -21.72 -28.38
CA VAL A 695 -4.28 -21.30 -28.14
C VAL A 695 -4.79 -20.30 -29.18
N GLY A 696 -4.03 -20.08 -30.25
CA GLY A 696 -4.37 -19.11 -31.31
C GLY A 696 -3.78 -17.71 -31.13
N GLY A 697 -3.01 -17.47 -30.06
CA GLY A 697 -2.46 -16.15 -29.72
C GLY A 697 -3.47 -15.26 -28.99
N LEU A 698 -3.12 -13.98 -28.84
CA LEU A 698 -4.04 -12.98 -28.28
C LEU A 698 -5.25 -12.85 -29.19
N GLU A 699 -6.45 -12.96 -28.61
CA GLU A 699 -7.69 -12.69 -29.32
C GLU A 699 -7.77 -11.23 -29.79
N ASP A 700 -8.76 -10.89 -30.61
CA ASP A 700 -8.88 -9.53 -31.13
C ASP A 700 -9.27 -8.53 -30.01
N PHE A 701 -8.47 -7.47 -29.88
CA PHE A 701 -8.66 -6.35 -28.95
C PHE A 701 -8.61 -5.05 -29.78
N PRO A 702 -9.73 -4.69 -30.44
CA PRO A 702 -9.76 -3.52 -31.30
C PRO A 702 -9.49 -2.25 -30.52
N SER A 703 -8.86 -1.27 -31.17
CA SER A 703 -8.71 0.06 -30.60
C SER A 703 -10.06 0.78 -30.59
N VAL A 704 -10.53 1.14 -29.40
CA VAL A 704 -11.79 1.87 -29.21
C VAL A 704 -11.49 3.11 -28.38
N SER A 705 -11.99 4.27 -28.78
CA SER A 705 -11.84 5.52 -28.04
C SER A 705 -13.20 6.02 -27.56
N ARG A 706 -13.25 6.56 -26.34
CA ARG A 706 -14.41 7.26 -25.82
C ARG A 706 -14.65 8.54 -26.62
N PRO A 707 -15.92 8.92 -26.88
CA PRO A 707 -16.22 10.23 -27.42
C PRO A 707 -15.88 11.32 -26.39
N SER A 708 -15.53 12.52 -26.87
CA SER A 708 -15.22 13.66 -25.98
C SER A 708 -16.41 14.15 -25.15
N SER A 709 -17.62 13.65 -25.41
CA SER A 709 -18.83 13.90 -24.63
C SER A 709 -19.05 12.89 -23.51
N TRP A 710 -18.15 11.90 -23.34
CA TRP A 710 -18.24 10.92 -22.26
C TRP A 710 -17.90 11.57 -20.91
N ASP A 711 -16.84 12.37 -20.89
CA ASP A 711 -16.32 13.14 -19.76
C ASP A 711 -15.87 14.48 -20.34
N ALA A 712 -16.79 15.45 -20.37
CA ALA A 712 -16.58 16.69 -21.11
C ALA A 712 -15.72 17.70 -20.34
N ASP A 713 -15.66 17.59 -19.02
CA ASP A 713 -14.87 18.47 -18.16
C ASP A 713 -13.51 17.87 -17.74
N GLY A 714 -13.27 16.60 -18.06
CA GLY A 714 -11.99 15.91 -17.90
C GLY A 714 -11.67 15.58 -16.44
N ASP A 715 -12.70 15.36 -15.62
CA ASP A 715 -12.55 15.07 -14.19
C ASP A 715 -12.42 13.57 -13.89
N GLY A 716 -12.43 12.72 -14.92
CA GLY A 716 -12.33 11.26 -14.84
C GLY A 716 -13.66 10.56 -14.56
N ILE A 717 -14.77 11.30 -14.52
CA ILE A 717 -16.12 10.84 -14.26
C ILE A 717 -16.94 11.02 -15.53
N ALA A 718 -17.74 10.02 -15.89
CA ALA A 718 -18.63 10.21 -17.02
C ALA A 718 -19.74 11.22 -16.69
N ASP A 719 -20.10 12.09 -17.64
CA ASP A 719 -21.10 13.17 -17.48
C ASP A 719 -22.49 12.66 -17.03
N TRP A 720 -22.79 11.37 -17.27
CA TRP A 720 -24.05 10.74 -16.84
C TRP A 720 -24.05 10.30 -15.37
N TRP A 721 -22.90 10.27 -14.70
CA TRP A 721 -22.79 9.85 -13.30
C TRP A 721 -23.64 10.73 -12.39
N ASP A 722 -24.30 10.11 -11.42
CA ASP A 722 -25.24 10.81 -10.53
C ASP A 722 -24.55 11.64 -9.41
N GLY A 723 -23.21 11.65 -9.39
CA GLY A 723 -22.39 12.34 -8.40
C GLY A 723 -22.22 11.57 -7.08
N SER A 724 -22.79 10.36 -6.96
CA SER A 724 -22.67 9.54 -5.75
C SER A 724 -21.22 9.23 -5.43
N THR A 725 -20.87 9.27 -4.13
CA THR A 725 -19.54 8.88 -3.64
C THR A 725 -19.40 7.36 -3.47
N GLY A 726 -20.50 6.62 -3.53
CA GLY A 726 -20.50 5.19 -3.21
C GLY A 726 -20.37 4.88 -1.71
N GLY A 727 -20.48 5.89 -0.83
CA GLY A 727 -20.46 5.73 0.63
C GLY A 727 -19.55 6.72 1.36
N ASP A 728 -19.51 6.62 2.68
CA ASP A 728 -18.70 7.49 3.53
C ASP A 728 -17.20 7.25 3.30
N GLY A 729 -16.45 8.36 3.19
CA GLY A 729 -14.98 8.32 3.05
C GLY A 729 -14.46 8.07 1.63
N TYR A 730 -15.33 8.11 0.62
CA TYR A 730 -14.97 8.06 -0.79
C TYR A 730 -15.30 9.39 -1.49
N THR A 731 -14.53 9.72 -2.53
CA THR A 731 -14.81 10.84 -3.46
C THR A 731 -15.82 10.43 -4.53
N SER A 732 -16.39 11.40 -5.26
CA SER A 732 -17.30 11.12 -6.39
C SER A 732 -16.64 10.27 -7.48
N ILE A 733 -15.37 10.51 -7.80
CA ILE A 733 -14.63 9.66 -8.76
C ILE A 733 -14.46 8.25 -8.23
N GLU A 734 -14.17 8.04 -6.94
CA GLU A 734 -14.11 6.69 -6.37
C GLU A 734 -15.47 6.00 -6.41
N GLY A 735 -16.57 6.73 -6.16
CA GLY A 735 -17.94 6.23 -6.34
C GLY A 735 -18.19 5.73 -7.77
N TYR A 736 -17.79 6.51 -8.76
CA TYR A 736 -17.85 6.16 -10.18
C TYR A 736 -16.97 4.94 -10.50
N LEU A 737 -15.71 4.93 -10.06
CA LEU A 737 -14.78 3.82 -10.29
C LEU A 737 -15.25 2.51 -9.65
N ASN A 738 -15.92 2.58 -8.50
CA ASN A 738 -16.53 1.44 -7.85
C ASN A 738 -17.71 0.90 -8.68
N PHE A 739 -18.59 1.78 -9.17
CA PHE A 739 -19.68 1.38 -10.07
C PHE A 739 -19.14 0.71 -11.35
N MET A 740 -18.11 1.31 -11.97
CA MET A 740 -17.52 0.77 -13.20
C MET A 740 -16.78 -0.57 -12.97
N ALA A 741 -16.39 -0.88 -11.73
CA ALA A 741 -15.70 -2.13 -11.40
C ALA A 741 -16.67 -3.28 -11.09
N ASP A 742 -17.88 -2.95 -10.64
CA ASP A 742 -18.97 -3.92 -10.49
C ASP A 742 -19.54 -4.29 -11.87
N PRO A 743 -20.14 -5.48 -12.04
CA PRO A 743 -20.92 -5.77 -13.24
C PRO A 743 -21.98 -4.69 -13.45
N HIS A 744 -22.07 -4.13 -14.65
CA HIS A 744 -23.02 -3.07 -14.94
C HIS A 744 -23.56 -3.13 -16.37
N SER A 745 -24.62 -2.37 -16.62
CA SER A 745 -25.21 -2.22 -17.95
C SER A 745 -25.62 -0.77 -18.18
N PHE A 746 -25.57 -0.36 -19.45
CA PHE A 746 -26.04 0.94 -19.92
C PHE A 746 -27.36 0.77 -20.66
N VAL A 747 -28.31 1.68 -20.44
CA VAL A 747 -29.63 1.64 -21.09
C VAL A 747 -30.17 3.04 -21.29
N ALA A 748 -30.80 3.31 -22.44
CA ALA A 748 -31.44 4.59 -22.68
C ALA A 748 -32.80 4.69 -21.94
N PRO A 749 -33.25 5.88 -21.54
CA PRO A 749 -34.58 6.06 -20.95
C PRO A 749 -35.69 5.46 -21.80
N SER A 750 -36.70 4.85 -21.17
CA SER A 750 -37.82 4.17 -21.85
C SER A 750 -37.45 2.99 -22.75
N THR A 751 -36.22 2.46 -22.63
CA THR A 751 -35.78 1.23 -23.29
C THR A 751 -35.45 0.14 -22.29
N SER A 752 -35.08 -1.05 -22.76
CA SER A 752 -34.75 -2.19 -21.92
C SER A 752 -33.39 -2.77 -22.29
N VAL A 753 -32.72 -3.36 -21.30
CA VAL A 753 -31.48 -4.12 -21.46
C VAL A 753 -31.63 -5.49 -20.80
N GLU A 754 -31.02 -6.50 -21.41
CA GLU A 754 -30.94 -7.84 -20.84
C GLU A 754 -29.61 -8.02 -20.09
N ILE A 755 -29.69 -8.53 -18.87
CA ILE A 755 -28.56 -8.84 -18.01
C ILE A 755 -28.48 -10.35 -17.88
N ASP A 756 -27.35 -10.93 -18.27
CA ASP A 756 -27.08 -12.37 -18.12
C ASP A 756 -26.66 -12.67 -16.67
N LEU A 757 -27.60 -13.21 -15.89
CA LEU A 757 -27.38 -13.60 -14.51
C LEU A 757 -26.57 -14.90 -14.39
N GLY A 758 -26.52 -15.71 -15.46
CA GLY A 758 -25.76 -16.96 -15.48
C GLY A 758 -24.27 -16.72 -15.33
N VAL A 759 -23.74 -15.67 -15.97
CA VAL A 759 -22.33 -15.27 -15.85
C VAL A 759 -21.99 -14.85 -14.41
N LEU A 760 -22.92 -14.21 -13.71
CA LEU A 760 -22.73 -13.78 -12.32
C LEU A 760 -22.64 -14.93 -11.32
N ALA A 761 -23.06 -16.13 -11.74
CA ALA A 761 -23.15 -17.33 -10.93
C ALA A 761 -22.53 -18.54 -11.65
N ALA A 762 -21.49 -18.32 -12.47
CA ALA A 762 -20.90 -19.35 -13.32
C ALA A 762 -20.46 -20.61 -12.55
N GLY A 763 -20.05 -20.44 -11.29
CA GLY A 763 -19.68 -21.54 -10.39
C GLY A 763 -20.84 -22.27 -9.71
N PHE A 764 -22.05 -21.73 -9.72
CA PHE A 764 -23.20 -22.24 -8.97
C PHE A 764 -23.96 -23.34 -9.73
N VAL A 765 -24.56 -24.27 -8.99
CA VAL A 765 -25.22 -25.45 -9.56
C VAL A 765 -26.72 -25.20 -9.75
N LYS A 766 -27.15 -24.99 -11.00
CA LYS A 766 -28.53 -24.63 -11.36
C LYS A 766 -29.05 -23.43 -10.53
N PRO A 767 -28.40 -22.26 -10.63
CA PRO A 767 -28.75 -21.10 -9.82
C PRO A 767 -30.15 -20.59 -10.14
N SER A 768 -30.79 -20.06 -9.11
CA SER A 768 -32.01 -19.27 -9.15
C SER A 768 -31.73 -17.86 -8.64
N PHE A 769 -32.49 -16.88 -9.12
CA PHE A 769 -32.20 -15.48 -8.90
C PHE A 769 -33.42 -14.71 -8.42
N SER A 770 -33.18 -13.78 -7.49
CA SER A 770 -34.12 -12.70 -7.16
C SER A 770 -33.39 -11.37 -7.14
N ILE A 771 -34.10 -10.30 -7.48
CA ILE A 771 -33.51 -8.96 -7.68
C ILE A 771 -34.33 -7.93 -6.93
N ASP A 772 -33.63 -7.06 -6.21
CA ASP A 772 -34.15 -5.84 -5.58
C ASP A 772 -33.33 -4.60 -6.01
N GLY A 773 -33.78 -3.40 -5.66
CA GLY A 773 -33.04 -2.15 -5.88
C GLY A 773 -33.32 -1.44 -7.20
N ALA A 774 -34.28 -1.91 -8.00
CA ALA A 774 -34.74 -1.20 -9.20
C ALA A 774 -35.66 -0.03 -8.83
N THR A 775 -35.08 1.15 -8.56
CA THR A 775 -35.83 2.36 -8.14
C THR A 775 -36.14 3.31 -9.30
N LYS A 776 -35.39 3.22 -10.40
CA LYS A 776 -35.49 4.06 -11.60
C LYS A 776 -36.02 3.31 -12.83
N GLY A 777 -36.39 2.06 -12.63
CA GLY A 777 -36.89 1.16 -13.65
C GLY A 777 -37.63 -0.03 -13.02
N SER A 778 -37.87 -1.05 -13.82
CA SER A 778 -38.43 -2.33 -13.36
C SER A 778 -37.62 -3.48 -13.91
N VAL A 779 -37.56 -4.57 -13.15
CA VAL A 779 -36.82 -5.78 -13.53
C VAL A 779 -37.77 -6.97 -13.60
N LYS A 780 -37.63 -7.77 -14.65
CA LYS A 780 -38.30 -9.06 -14.78
C LYS A 780 -37.27 -10.16 -14.97
N VAL A 781 -37.27 -11.15 -14.08
CA VAL A 781 -36.40 -12.32 -14.16
C VAL A 781 -37.12 -13.46 -14.87
N SER A 782 -36.45 -14.08 -15.84
CA SER A 782 -36.94 -15.27 -16.53
C SER A 782 -35.77 -16.23 -16.77
N GLY A 783 -35.66 -17.26 -15.92
CA GLY A 783 -34.51 -18.17 -15.94
C GLY A 783 -33.23 -17.43 -15.54
N GLY A 784 -32.20 -17.53 -16.38
CA GLY A 784 -30.90 -16.86 -16.17
C GLY A 784 -30.81 -15.44 -16.71
N ILE A 785 -31.91 -14.84 -17.19
CA ILE A 785 -31.90 -13.49 -17.77
C ILE A 785 -32.78 -12.57 -16.93
N ALA A 786 -32.25 -11.37 -16.62
CA ALA A 786 -33.03 -10.26 -16.11
C ALA A 786 -33.23 -9.20 -17.21
N THR A 787 -34.48 -8.89 -17.53
CA THR A 787 -34.83 -7.76 -18.39
C THR A 787 -35.08 -6.54 -17.51
N TYR A 788 -34.19 -5.56 -17.55
CA TYR A 788 -34.37 -4.27 -16.88
C TYR A 788 -34.99 -3.27 -17.87
N THR A 789 -36.06 -2.59 -17.48
CA THR A 789 -36.73 -1.55 -18.27
C THR A 789 -36.63 -0.21 -17.58
N ALA A 790 -35.92 0.73 -18.21
CA ALA A 790 -35.65 2.05 -17.66
C ALA A 790 -36.88 2.96 -17.74
N MET A 791 -37.17 3.69 -16.65
CA MET A 791 -38.26 4.66 -16.60
C MET A 791 -37.78 6.10 -16.48
N GLN A 792 -36.63 6.33 -15.85
CA GLN A 792 -36.05 7.66 -15.65
C GLN A 792 -34.52 7.61 -15.65
N THR A 793 -33.87 8.72 -15.95
CA THR A 793 -32.41 8.83 -15.92
C THR A 793 -31.83 8.69 -14.51
N GLY A 794 -30.56 8.28 -14.45
CA GLY A 794 -29.77 8.12 -13.23
C GLY A 794 -29.19 6.71 -13.10
N VAL A 795 -28.77 6.35 -11.89
CA VAL A 795 -28.16 5.04 -11.61
C VAL A 795 -29.04 4.24 -10.65
N ASP A 796 -29.27 2.96 -10.98
CA ASP A 796 -29.76 1.94 -10.05
C ASP A 796 -28.62 0.99 -9.68
N ARG A 797 -28.62 0.51 -8.43
CA ARG A 797 -27.77 -0.58 -7.96
C ARG A 797 -28.66 -1.75 -7.58
N LEU A 798 -28.66 -2.78 -8.41
CA LEU A 798 -29.47 -3.97 -8.25
C LEU A 798 -28.77 -4.94 -7.30
N THR A 799 -29.49 -5.40 -6.29
CA THR A 799 -29.03 -6.48 -5.41
C THR A 799 -29.51 -7.81 -5.99
N ILE A 800 -28.60 -8.59 -6.55
CA ILE A 800 -28.87 -9.91 -7.12
C ILE A 800 -28.61 -10.97 -6.06
N SER A 801 -29.66 -11.61 -5.55
CA SER A 801 -29.54 -12.76 -4.66
C SER A 801 -29.54 -14.06 -5.48
N ILE A 802 -28.48 -14.85 -5.29
CA ILE A 802 -28.20 -16.12 -5.95
C ILE A 802 -28.42 -17.23 -4.94
N GLU A 803 -29.25 -18.21 -5.28
CA GLU A 803 -29.42 -19.46 -4.53
C GLU A 803 -29.40 -20.65 -5.49
N ASP A 804 -28.62 -21.67 -5.17
CA ASP A 804 -28.45 -22.84 -6.03
C ASP A 804 -29.06 -24.12 -5.43
N GLU A 805 -29.15 -25.20 -6.21
CA GLU A 805 -29.85 -26.43 -5.78
C GLU A 805 -29.14 -27.17 -4.64
N THR A 806 -27.91 -26.78 -4.32
CA THR A 806 -27.14 -27.35 -3.19
C THR A 806 -27.24 -26.50 -1.92
N GLY A 807 -27.99 -25.39 -1.96
CA GLY A 807 -28.26 -24.53 -0.80
C GLY A 807 -27.26 -23.38 -0.61
N SER A 808 -26.33 -23.20 -1.54
CA SER A 808 -25.35 -22.09 -1.51
C SER A 808 -26.04 -20.77 -1.79
N LYS A 809 -25.60 -19.72 -1.08
CA LYS A 809 -26.17 -18.38 -1.18
C LYS A 809 -25.09 -17.33 -1.36
N TRP A 810 -25.35 -16.40 -2.25
CA TRP A 810 -24.48 -15.25 -2.46
C TRP A 810 -25.27 -14.06 -2.99
N THR A 811 -24.80 -12.87 -2.67
CA THR A 811 -25.41 -11.62 -3.12
C THR A 811 -24.38 -10.84 -3.90
N ARG A 812 -24.78 -10.29 -5.03
CA ARG A 812 -23.94 -9.42 -5.86
C ARG A 812 -24.65 -8.11 -6.16
N ILE A 813 -23.86 -7.05 -6.32
CA ILE A 813 -24.35 -5.77 -6.82
C ILE A 813 -24.15 -5.72 -8.33
N VAL A 814 -25.18 -5.28 -9.04
CA VAL A 814 -25.13 -5.00 -10.48
C VAL A 814 -25.62 -3.58 -10.74
N GLY A 815 -24.79 -2.77 -11.39
CA GLY A 815 -25.13 -1.41 -11.74
C GLY A 815 -26.01 -1.31 -13.00
N VAL A 816 -26.94 -0.36 -13.03
CA VAL A 816 -27.60 0.05 -14.27
C VAL A 816 -27.54 1.56 -14.37
N ALA A 817 -26.82 2.09 -15.36
CA ALA A 817 -26.80 3.52 -15.64
C ALA A 817 -27.73 3.85 -16.81
N ILE A 818 -28.57 4.86 -16.57
CA ILE A 818 -29.68 5.23 -17.45
C ILE A 818 -29.47 6.66 -17.93
N PHE A 819 -29.12 6.81 -19.21
CA PHE A 819 -28.82 8.11 -19.80
C PHE A 819 -29.01 8.11 -21.32
N GLU A 820 -29.20 9.30 -21.87
CA GLU A 820 -29.35 9.48 -23.32
C GLU A 820 -28.07 9.10 -24.06
N GLY A 821 -28.19 8.38 -25.17
CA GLY A 821 -27.03 7.90 -25.94
C GLY A 821 -26.37 6.63 -25.40
N ALA A 822 -26.89 6.03 -24.33
CA ALA A 822 -26.37 4.78 -23.76
C ALA A 822 -26.28 3.62 -24.78
N ASN A 823 -27.14 3.61 -25.80
CA ASN A 823 -27.16 2.56 -26.83
C ASN A 823 -26.04 2.71 -27.88
N ASP A 824 -25.32 3.83 -27.88
CA ASP A 824 -24.28 4.17 -28.87
C ASP A 824 -22.85 3.86 -28.35
N ILE A 825 -22.72 3.24 -27.17
CA ILE A 825 -21.48 3.09 -26.39
C ILE A 825 -20.93 1.67 -26.37
#